data_AF-M2ZT41-F1
#
_entry.id   AF-M2ZT41-F1
#
_cell.length_a   1.000
_cell.length_b   1.000
_cell.length_c   1.000
_cell.angle_alpha   90.00
_cell.angle_beta   90.00
_cell.angle_gamma   90.00
#
_symmetry.space_group_name_H-M   'P 1'
#
loop_
_entity.id
_entity.type
_entity.pdbx_description
1 polymer ?
#
loop_
_entity_poly.entity_id
_entity_poly.type
_entity_poly.pdbx_seq_one_letter_code
_entity_poly.pdbx_strand_id
1 'polypeptide(L)'
;MTTDAMPILQSRPEGPMDTERLADQLEKPLLDNRSYRVIRLPNKLEALLIHDPDTDKASAAMDVDVGSLADPEDMQGMAHAVEHLLFMGTEKFPGENDYNAYLSKYGGYSNAFTAPTSTNYYFELSSSSTSNSPSSSASTSQASLPLPKIKKHEAPLYGALDRFSQFFVAPLFLEATLDRELRAVDSENKKNLQADNWRMMQLNKATSSPHHPYHLFATGNYDILHDKPIERGVKIREEFIKFYQKQYSANRMKLAVLGRESLDELQAWTEELFSDVPNKNLPKLRWDGIPVQTEKELGTQIFAKPVMDQRTMEITFPYPDEEDLYESQPSRYISHLVGHEGPGSLLAYLKAKGWVSELSAGASSVCPGAAFFTIGMRLTTQGLANYQEIVKATFQYISMLKAEPPHKWIADEQAQLSEIEFRFRQKIPASRTTSHLSGVMQKPLPRDKLLSGQALIRKFDPEAIQRGLDCLTPSNFRFTLSAQDFPADFWDKKEKWYGTQYKMERIPNDLMADLIEIIRTPAKRPSELHLPAKNEFIPQRLDVEKKEVSAPATTPKLLRNDRNVRLWFKKDDQFWVPKANVHVALRNSITETSPFTAVVAMLYKDLVDDSLTEYAYDAELAGLEYVVYRSAGRLELTVSGYNDKMHVLLEKVLIALRDHEVKEDRFEIIKERALRSFKNSEYADPYRQIGRFSQWIARDKHWIQLDYIEELPSVTIEDVRRFGKECLRQSHIEILAHGNLYKEDALRISNLVEATLKPQPLPKSQWEINRTTEFACGVDYVYEHTLKNPENVNHCLEYSILLGNAQERDVRAKALLLDQMLTEPVFDTLRTKEQLGYIVGGGALILIAKIGYRILIQSEKDCDYLEQRTDSFLVKFEQQLRDMSDKDFQEHKISVINKRLEKLKNLSQESARLWHHICSEQFDFDLVYRDVEHIETLTKDELLEFYQRKFLPGSCERQKYAIHLVAQSSPEDIAAKMDPADQREKLAEEIDKLLVQMLQGAPGMDKAALVAEFEKVNVADGDVPTILSAVGAYLAANGMPEEVISQILAQGEIALPQLLPAAGIVAKHQPTPKEEISTNGSNASTETLEFKKNKLVQIKDVRAFKASLPLSAGPVPVKDITEFEELEPKL
;
A
#
# COMPACT_ATOMS: atom_id res chain seq x y z
N MET A 1 37.98 42.69 19.69
CA MET A 1 39.32 42.06 19.71
C MET A 1 39.25 40.98 20.77
N THR A 2 39.30 39.68 20.52
CA THR A 2 39.77 38.88 19.39
C THR A 2 39.00 37.56 19.40
N THR A 3 38.79 37.04 18.19
CA THR A 3 38.37 35.69 17.81
C THR A 3 38.87 34.57 18.72
N ASP A 4 37.97 33.70 19.18
CA ASP A 4 38.29 32.30 19.47
C ASP A 4 37.41 31.39 18.62
N ALA A 5 38.05 30.79 17.63
CA ALA A 5 37.51 29.73 16.78
C ALA A 5 37.49 28.43 17.60
N MET A 6 36.33 27.75 17.63
CA MET A 6 36.27 26.36 18.08
C MET A 6 36.86 25.44 17.01
N PRO A 7 37.82 24.54 17.33
CA PRO A 7 38.32 23.58 16.38
C PRO A 7 37.79 22.15 16.64
N ILE A 8 37.97 21.33 15.59
CA ILE A 8 38.07 19.86 15.54
C ILE A 8 36.84 19.11 15.00
N LEU A 9 36.71 19.14 13.66
CA LEU A 9 36.55 17.92 12.86
C LEU A 9 37.51 16.85 13.38
N GLN A 10 37.00 15.76 13.94
CA GLN A 10 37.86 14.63 14.31
C GLN A 10 38.48 14.05 13.03
N SER A 11 39.81 14.15 12.98
CA SER A 11 40.64 13.60 11.92
C SER A 11 40.52 12.08 11.83
N ARG A 12 40.42 11.62 10.58
CA ARG A 12 40.58 10.25 10.05
C ARG A 12 41.49 9.35 10.92
N PRO A 13 41.10 8.10 11.23
CA PRO A 13 42.06 7.10 11.68
C PRO A 13 43.12 6.90 10.59
N GLU A 14 44.40 7.06 10.93
CA GLU A 14 45.52 6.87 10.01
C GLU A 14 45.71 5.37 9.68
N GLY A 15 45.55 5.01 8.39
CA GLY A 15 45.84 3.68 7.80
C GLY A 15 44.61 2.97 7.20
N PRO A 16 44.70 2.31 6.02
CA PRO A 16 43.59 1.53 5.48
C PRO A 16 43.44 0.26 6.33
N MET A 17 42.41 0.20 7.16
CA MET A 17 41.84 -1.10 7.50
C MET A 17 41.13 -1.58 6.24
N ASP A 18 41.48 -2.76 5.74
CA ASP A 18 40.86 -3.32 4.55
C ASP A 18 39.40 -3.74 4.85
N THR A 19 38.54 -3.68 3.83
CA THR A 19 37.17 -4.21 3.90
C THR A 19 37.18 -5.71 4.24
N GLU A 20 36.47 -6.10 5.29
CA GLU A 20 36.34 -7.48 5.73
C GLU A 20 35.24 -8.20 4.93
N ARG A 21 35.52 -9.41 4.40
CA ARG A 21 34.49 -10.27 3.81
C ARG A 21 33.91 -11.20 4.87
N LEU A 22 32.66 -10.97 5.26
CA LEU A 22 31.96 -11.74 6.29
C LEU A 22 31.38 -13.05 5.74
N ALA A 23 30.98 -13.07 4.48
CA ALA A 23 30.52 -14.26 3.77
C ALA A 23 30.68 -14.07 2.25
N ASP A 24 31.17 -15.10 1.55
CA ASP A 24 31.27 -15.12 0.08
C ASP A 24 30.27 -16.12 -0.56
N GLN A 25 29.52 -16.85 0.26
CA GLN A 25 28.48 -17.79 -0.16
C GLN A 25 27.34 -17.77 0.86
N LEU A 26 26.10 -17.69 0.37
CA LEU A 26 24.89 -17.76 1.18
C LEU A 26 24.15 -19.06 0.86
N GLU A 27 23.55 -19.67 1.88
CA GLU A 27 22.55 -20.73 1.73
C GLU A 27 21.34 -20.15 0.99
N LYS A 28 21.10 -20.62 -0.24
CA LYS A 28 20.13 -20.03 -1.17
C LYS A 28 19.15 -21.07 -1.72
N PRO A 29 17.97 -20.64 -2.22
CA PRO A 29 17.03 -21.49 -2.94
C PRO A 29 17.69 -22.21 -4.13
N LEU A 30 17.15 -23.38 -4.51
CA LEU A 30 17.70 -24.19 -5.60
C LEU A 30 17.72 -23.45 -6.95
N LEU A 31 16.68 -22.65 -7.20
CA LEU A 31 16.50 -21.90 -8.46
C LEU A 31 17.18 -20.53 -8.44
N ASP A 32 17.86 -20.18 -7.35
CA ASP A 32 18.51 -18.89 -7.22
C ASP A 32 19.89 -18.89 -7.89
N ASN A 33 19.94 -18.33 -9.10
CA ASN A 33 21.18 -18.19 -9.87
C ASN A 33 22.02 -16.95 -9.50
N ARG A 34 21.60 -16.17 -8.50
CA ARG A 34 22.35 -14.97 -8.06
C ARG A 34 23.59 -15.36 -7.26
N SER A 35 24.56 -14.45 -7.26
CA SER A 35 25.76 -14.54 -6.43
C SER A 35 25.73 -13.48 -5.33
N TYR A 36 26.28 -13.80 -4.17
CA TYR A 36 26.15 -12.99 -2.97
C TYR A 36 27.51 -12.80 -2.29
N ARG A 37 27.73 -11.61 -1.72
CA ARG A 37 28.86 -11.34 -0.82
C ARG A 37 28.40 -10.42 0.29
N VAL A 38 28.76 -10.72 1.53
CA VAL A 38 28.59 -9.82 2.67
C VAL A 38 29.95 -9.25 3.03
N ILE A 39 30.05 -7.93 3.02
CA ILE A 39 31.25 -7.19 3.41
C ILE A 39 30.99 -6.32 4.63
N ARG A 40 32.05 -5.97 5.35
CA ARG A 40 32.07 -4.94 6.37
C ARG A 40 33.14 -3.92 6.02
N LEU A 41 32.71 -2.69 5.80
CA LEU A 41 33.59 -1.56 5.51
C LEU A 41 34.40 -1.16 6.76
N PRO A 42 35.49 -0.39 6.59
CA PRO A 42 36.33 0.06 7.70
C PRO A 42 35.56 0.90 8.75
N ASN A 43 34.54 1.64 8.31
CA ASN A 43 33.61 2.39 9.15
C ASN A 43 32.54 1.50 9.83
N LYS A 44 32.66 0.17 9.76
CA LYS A 44 31.76 -0.83 10.37
C LYS A 44 30.38 -0.97 9.72
N LEU A 45 30.11 -0.26 8.62
CA LEU A 45 28.92 -0.51 7.81
C LEU A 45 29.00 -1.90 7.19
N GLU A 46 27.93 -2.68 7.30
CA GLU A 46 27.83 -3.98 6.63
C GLU A 46 27.01 -3.85 5.36
N ALA A 47 27.49 -4.47 4.28
CA ALA A 47 26.80 -4.47 2.99
C ALA A 47 26.63 -5.88 2.42
N LEU A 48 25.42 -6.22 1.96
CA LEU A 48 25.12 -7.37 1.14
C LEU A 48 25.13 -6.97 -0.33
N LEU A 49 26.04 -7.56 -1.10
CA LEU A 49 26.17 -7.37 -2.53
C LEU A 49 25.51 -8.55 -3.25
N ILE A 50 24.65 -8.25 -4.21
CA ILE A 50 23.85 -9.23 -4.95
C ILE A 50 24.13 -9.01 -6.45
N HIS A 51 24.86 -9.95 -7.04
CA HIS A 51 25.10 -9.99 -8.48
C HIS A 51 24.00 -10.84 -9.14
N ASP A 52 23.21 -10.19 -9.98
CA ASP A 52 22.24 -10.83 -10.88
C ASP A 52 22.53 -10.37 -12.32
N PRO A 53 23.28 -11.14 -13.12
CA PRO A 53 23.69 -10.73 -14.47
C PRO A 53 22.50 -10.54 -15.42
N ASP A 54 21.36 -11.14 -15.10
CA ASP A 54 20.15 -11.14 -15.93
C ASP A 54 19.11 -10.10 -15.51
N THR A 55 19.33 -9.37 -14.41
CA THR A 55 18.34 -8.44 -13.87
C THR A 55 18.08 -7.28 -14.82
N ASP A 56 16.83 -6.89 -15.02
CA ASP A 56 16.49 -5.68 -15.78
C ASP A 56 16.45 -4.43 -14.90
N LYS A 57 16.23 -4.62 -13.60
CA LYS A 57 16.20 -3.56 -12.59
C LYS A 57 17.35 -3.74 -11.59
N ALA A 58 18.07 -2.67 -11.36
CA ALA A 58 19.04 -2.57 -10.28
C ALA A 58 18.41 -1.86 -9.08
N SER A 59 18.94 -2.09 -7.89
CA SER A 59 18.36 -1.56 -6.65
C SER A 59 19.40 -1.47 -5.54
N ALA A 60 19.20 -0.55 -4.61
CA ALA A 60 19.82 -0.65 -3.30
C ALA A 60 18.84 -0.22 -2.20
N ALA A 61 19.16 -0.63 -0.97
CA ALA A 61 18.45 -0.22 0.23
C ALA A 61 19.40 -0.08 1.42
N MET A 62 19.16 0.92 2.26
CA MET A 62 19.85 1.14 3.52
C MET A 62 18.85 1.03 4.67
N ASP A 63 19.15 0.14 5.62
CA ASP A 63 18.45 0.05 6.89
C ASP A 63 19.30 0.66 8.00
N VAL A 64 18.76 1.62 8.74
CA VAL A 64 19.42 2.25 9.89
C VAL A 64 18.74 1.74 11.17
N ASP A 65 19.51 1.20 12.12
CA ASP A 65 19.03 0.70 13.44
C ASP A 65 18.66 1.87 14.38
N VAL A 66 17.68 2.66 13.96
CA VAL A 66 16.99 3.71 14.71
C VAL A 66 15.60 3.87 14.10
N GLY A 67 14.58 4.06 14.93
CA GLY A 67 13.22 4.34 14.48
C GLY A 67 12.47 5.19 15.50
N SER A 68 11.14 5.16 15.45
CA SER A 68 10.29 6.00 16.32
C SER A 68 10.44 5.76 17.83
N LEU A 69 10.97 4.61 18.27
CA LEU A 69 11.27 4.39 19.70
C LEU A 69 12.44 5.23 20.23
N ALA A 70 13.21 5.86 19.33
CA ALA A 70 14.30 6.76 19.68
C ALA A 70 13.88 8.23 19.67
N ASP A 71 12.60 8.53 19.38
CA ASP A 71 12.09 9.89 19.35
C ASP A 71 12.13 10.54 20.75
N PRO A 72 12.48 11.83 20.84
CA PRO A 72 12.28 12.60 22.07
C PRO A 72 10.79 12.67 22.45
N GLU A 73 10.47 12.60 23.75
CA GLU A 73 9.08 12.67 24.23
C GLU A 73 8.38 13.98 23.82
N ASP A 74 9.13 15.06 23.67
CA ASP A 74 8.64 16.40 23.38
C ASP A 74 8.64 16.74 21.87
N MET A 75 9.12 15.83 21.01
CA MET A 75 9.11 15.93 19.54
C MET A 75 8.87 14.54 18.91
N GLN A 76 7.71 13.95 19.19
CA GLN A 76 7.34 12.61 18.71
C GLN A 76 7.09 12.62 17.20
N GLY A 77 7.63 11.65 16.45
CA GLY A 77 7.68 11.64 14.98
C GLY A 77 8.99 12.17 14.39
N MET A 78 10.00 12.44 15.21
CA MET A 78 11.31 12.96 14.81
C MET A 78 12.00 12.05 13.77
N ALA A 79 12.07 10.74 14.02
CA ALA A 79 12.68 9.78 13.09
C ALA A 79 12.00 9.80 11.71
N HIS A 80 10.66 9.86 11.70
CA HIS A 80 9.87 9.94 10.48
C HIS A 80 10.05 11.27 9.74
N ALA A 81 10.08 12.40 10.44
CA ALA A 81 10.37 13.69 9.80
C ALA A 81 11.79 13.74 9.20
N VAL A 82 12.79 13.19 9.89
CA VAL A 82 14.17 13.09 9.36
C VAL A 82 14.20 12.21 8.11
N GLU A 83 13.39 11.15 8.05
CA GLU A 83 13.24 10.32 6.84
C GLU A 83 12.87 11.16 5.61
N HIS A 84 11.85 12.01 5.70
CA HIS A 84 11.41 12.86 4.58
C HIS A 84 12.50 13.86 4.18
N LEU A 85 13.16 14.47 5.18
CA LEU A 85 14.17 15.51 4.95
C LEU A 85 15.42 15.01 4.22
N LEU A 86 15.75 13.70 4.27
CA LEU A 86 16.91 13.16 3.56
C LEU A 86 16.73 13.16 2.02
N PHE A 87 15.48 13.23 1.53
CA PHE A 87 15.22 13.33 0.09
C PHE A 87 15.43 14.75 -0.46
N MET A 88 15.49 15.76 0.40
CA MET A 88 15.42 17.19 0.03
C MET A 88 16.78 17.83 -0.29
N GLY A 89 17.71 17.06 -0.84
CA GLY A 89 19.01 17.57 -1.27
C GLY A 89 20.17 17.34 -0.29
N THR A 90 21.36 17.24 -0.88
CA THR A 90 22.63 16.90 -0.21
C THR A 90 23.74 17.83 -0.70
N GLU A 91 24.86 17.90 0.00
CA GLU A 91 25.95 18.83 -0.38
C GLU A 91 26.43 18.62 -1.83
N LYS A 92 26.53 17.36 -2.26
CA LYS A 92 26.96 17.01 -3.63
C LYS A 92 25.85 17.16 -4.67
N PHE A 93 24.58 17.00 -4.27
CA PHE A 93 23.40 17.10 -5.12
C PHE A 93 22.37 18.02 -4.44
N PRO A 94 22.55 19.34 -4.52
CA PRO A 94 21.79 20.30 -3.71
C PRO A 94 20.38 20.56 -4.22
N GLY A 95 20.02 20.11 -5.42
CA GLY A 95 18.65 20.24 -5.93
C GLY A 95 17.70 19.35 -5.14
N GLU A 96 16.58 19.92 -4.67
CA GLU A 96 15.54 19.22 -3.89
C GLU A 96 15.03 17.94 -4.56
N ASN A 97 15.07 17.90 -5.90
CA ASN A 97 14.53 16.82 -6.71
C ASN A 97 15.59 16.05 -7.52
N ASP A 98 16.90 16.29 -7.28
CA ASP A 98 17.99 15.70 -8.06
C ASP A 98 18.00 14.17 -8.02
N TYR A 99 17.50 13.58 -6.92
CA TYR A 99 17.43 12.14 -6.73
C TYR A 99 16.27 11.50 -7.49
N ASN A 100 15.04 11.95 -7.25
CA ASN A 100 13.86 11.38 -7.89
C ASN A 100 13.85 11.62 -9.41
N ALA A 101 14.30 12.80 -9.87
CA ALA A 101 14.46 13.09 -11.29
C ALA A 101 15.45 12.12 -11.96
N TYR A 102 16.57 11.80 -11.29
CA TYR A 102 17.53 10.83 -11.79
C TYR A 102 16.95 9.42 -11.87
N LEU A 103 16.22 8.97 -10.84
CA LEU A 103 15.58 7.65 -10.87
C LEU A 103 14.52 7.56 -11.97
N SER A 104 13.65 8.56 -12.07
CA SER A 104 12.59 8.64 -13.07
C SER A 104 13.15 8.58 -14.49
N LYS A 105 14.26 9.27 -14.76
CA LYS A 105 14.99 9.23 -16.03
C LYS A 105 15.35 7.80 -16.47
N TYR A 106 15.62 6.89 -15.53
CA TYR A 106 15.93 5.48 -15.81
C TYR A 106 14.76 4.54 -15.47
N GLY A 107 13.53 5.05 -15.46
CA GLY A 107 12.32 4.25 -15.23
C GLY A 107 12.27 3.66 -13.83
N GLY A 108 12.86 4.35 -12.87
CA GLY A 108 12.97 3.98 -11.49
C GLY A 108 12.09 4.81 -10.56
N TYR A 109 12.10 4.43 -9.29
CA TYR A 109 11.46 5.16 -8.19
C TYR A 109 12.21 4.87 -6.88
N SER A 110 11.92 5.65 -5.84
CA SER A 110 12.37 5.41 -4.47
C SER A 110 11.23 5.49 -3.47
N ASN A 111 11.45 4.92 -2.30
CA ASN A 111 10.58 5.12 -1.14
C ASN A 111 11.36 4.87 0.16
N ALA A 112 10.74 5.17 1.29
CA ALA A 112 11.26 4.85 2.61
C ALA A 112 10.12 4.53 3.59
N PHE A 113 10.47 4.00 4.76
CA PHE A 113 9.56 3.89 5.90
C PHE A 113 10.31 3.92 7.22
N THR A 114 9.63 4.41 8.26
CA THR A 114 10.10 4.42 9.65
C THR A 114 9.25 3.47 10.51
N ALA A 115 9.90 2.44 11.04
CA ALA A 115 9.36 1.46 11.98
C ALA A 115 9.71 1.83 13.43
N PRO A 116 9.36 1.01 14.44
CA PRO A 116 9.77 1.25 15.83
C PRO A 116 11.29 1.33 16.02
N THR A 117 12.04 0.45 15.36
CA THR A 117 13.50 0.32 15.56
C THR A 117 14.33 0.50 14.30
N SER A 118 13.72 0.76 13.15
CA SER A 118 14.42 0.88 11.86
C SER A 118 13.84 2.01 11.01
N THR A 119 14.72 2.68 10.27
CA THR A 119 14.35 3.54 9.13
C THR A 119 15.01 2.97 7.89
N ASN A 120 14.19 2.55 6.91
CA ASN A 120 14.62 1.86 5.71
C ASN A 120 14.40 2.75 4.47
N TYR A 121 15.47 3.01 3.71
CA TYR A 121 15.42 3.76 2.46
C TYR A 121 15.77 2.84 1.30
N TYR A 122 15.01 2.89 0.20
CA TYR A 122 15.27 2.02 -0.94
C TYR A 122 14.87 2.63 -2.27
N PHE A 123 15.48 2.14 -3.34
CA PHE A 123 15.14 2.52 -4.72
C PHE A 123 15.27 1.36 -5.69
N GLU A 124 14.67 1.52 -6.86
CA GLU A 124 14.97 0.71 -8.05
C GLU A 124 15.01 1.58 -9.30
N LEU A 125 15.76 1.13 -10.31
CA LEU A 125 15.83 1.75 -11.64
C LEU A 125 16.30 0.73 -12.68
N SER A 126 16.30 1.10 -13.96
CA SER A 126 16.85 0.24 -15.01
C SER A 126 18.33 -0.07 -14.76
N SER A 127 18.71 -1.33 -14.92
CA SER A 127 20.10 -1.79 -14.87
C SER A 127 20.95 -1.32 -16.05
N SER A 128 20.32 -0.80 -17.12
CA SER A 128 20.99 -0.35 -18.33
C SER A 128 20.53 1.04 -18.74
N SER A 129 21.47 1.86 -19.21
CA SER A 129 21.20 3.17 -19.83
C SER A 129 20.89 3.06 -21.33
N THR A 130 21.04 1.87 -21.93
CA THR A 130 20.72 1.62 -23.34
C THR A 130 19.43 0.84 -23.50
N SER A 131 18.84 0.91 -24.70
CA SER A 131 17.68 0.09 -25.06
C SER A 131 18.02 -1.40 -24.98
N ASN A 132 17.16 -2.18 -24.33
CA ASN A 132 17.20 -3.65 -24.35
C ASN A 132 16.54 -4.24 -25.61
N SER A 133 16.06 -3.39 -26.53
CA SER A 133 15.44 -3.83 -27.77
C SER A 133 16.49 -4.37 -28.75
N PRO A 134 16.34 -5.62 -29.25
CA PRO A 134 17.04 -6.05 -30.44
C PRO A 134 16.35 -5.36 -31.62
N SER A 135 16.93 -4.28 -32.14
CA SER A 135 16.38 -3.49 -33.26
C SER A 135 15.73 -4.36 -34.35
N SER A 136 14.66 -3.87 -35.01
CA SER A 136 14.01 -4.54 -36.16
C SER A 136 14.91 -4.83 -37.38
N SER A 137 16.17 -4.38 -37.37
CA SER A 137 17.23 -4.76 -38.32
C SER A 137 18.14 -5.91 -37.85
N ALA A 138 17.99 -6.39 -36.61
CA ALA A 138 18.77 -7.48 -36.04
C ALA A 138 17.90 -8.75 -35.96
N SER A 139 17.64 -9.33 -37.13
CA SER A 139 17.30 -10.75 -37.18
C SER A 139 18.45 -11.56 -36.57
N THR A 140 18.09 -12.65 -35.89
CA THR A 140 18.89 -13.82 -35.51
C THR A 140 19.56 -13.85 -34.12
N SER A 141 19.13 -14.88 -33.36
CA SER A 141 19.77 -15.51 -32.19
C SER A 141 19.97 -14.66 -30.93
N GLN A 142 19.05 -14.83 -29.97
CA GLN A 142 19.32 -14.63 -28.54
C GLN A 142 20.27 -15.74 -28.04
N ALA A 143 21.54 -15.64 -28.41
CA ALA A 143 22.62 -16.30 -27.70
C ALA A 143 23.55 -15.19 -27.20
N SER A 144 23.44 -14.91 -25.90
CA SER A 144 24.55 -14.43 -25.05
C SER A 144 25.67 -13.67 -25.77
N LEU A 145 25.36 -12.49 -26.30
CA LEU A 145 26.41 -11.54 -26.64
C LEU A 145 26.97 -10.99 -25.33
N PRO A 146 28.30 -11.00 -25.11
CA PRO A 146 28.90 -10.33 -23.97
C PRO A 146 28.46 -8.86 -24.02
N LEU A 147 27.67 -8.43 -23.04
CA LEU A 147 27.31 -7.03 -22.90
C LEU A 147 28.62 -6.23 -22.77
N PRO A 148 28.80 -5.15 -23.55
CA PRO A 148 29.96 -4.30 -23.40
C PRO A 148 30.04 -3.82 -21.94
N LYS A 149 31.24 -3.83 -21.34
CA LYS A 149 31.45 -3.24 -20.01
C LYS A 149 31.02 -1.77 -20.07
N ILE A 150 29.84 -1.47 -19.51
CA ILE A 150 29.37 -0.11 -19.35
C ILE A 150 30.39 0.58 -18.45
N LYS A 151 30.88 1.76 -18.87
CA LYS A 151 31.81 2.50 -18.01
C LYS A 151 31.08 2.86 -16.73
N LYS A 152 31.78 2.84 -15.60
CA LYS A 152 31.26 3.17 -14.27
C LYS A 152 30.28 4.36 -14.24
N HIS A 153 30.62 5.48 -14.89
CA HIS A 153 29.79 6.70 -14.91
C HIS A 153 28.60 6.65 -15.89
N GLU A 154 28.53 5.62 -16.74
CA GLU A 154 27.42 5.36 -17.66
C GLU A 154 26.43 4.32 -17.10
N ALA A 155 26.79 3.66 -15.97
CA ALA A 155 25.94 2.70 -15.28
C ALA A 155 24.88 3.43 -14.43
N PRO A 156 23.58 3.23 -14.68
CA PRO A 156 22.53 3.91 -13.92
C PRO A 156 22.62 3.63 -12.41
N LEU A 157 22.91 2.38 -12.03
CA LEU A 157 23.04 1.98 -10.63
C LEU A 157 24.10 2.81 -9.90
N TYR A 158 25.27 3.03 -10.52
CA TYR A 158 26.33 3.83 -9.91
C TYR A 158 25.86 5.27 -9.63
N GLY A 159 25.23 5.93 -10.60
CA GLY A 159 24.76 7.31 -10.41
C GLY A 159 23.61 7.43 -9.41
N ALA A 160 22.79 6.38 -9.24
CA ALA A 160 21.77 6.30 -8.20
C ALA A 160 22.40 6.06 -6.82
N LEU A 161 23.36 5.14 -6.70
CA LEU A 161 24.11 4.89 -5.48
C LEU A 161 24.89 6.12 -5.02
N ASP A 162 25.48 6.87 -5.95
CA ASP A 162 26.22 8.08 -5.63
C ASP A 162 25.31 9.09 -4.94
N ARG A 163 24.14 9.39 -5.50
CA ARG A 163 23.13 10.27 -4.87
C ARG A 163 22.60 9.70 -3.55
N PHE A 164 22.28 8.41 -3.53
CA PHE A 164 21.73 7.73 -2.36
C PHE A 164 22.71 7.73 -1.18
N SER A 165 23.99 7.53 -1.43
CA SER A 165 25.03 7.55 -0.38
C SER A 165 25.07 8.89 0.37
N GLN A 166 24.78 9.99 -0.32
CA GLN A 166 24.88 11.34 0.26
C GLN A 166 23.82 11.61 1.34
N PHE A 167 22.73 10.83 1.38
CA PHE A 167 21.74 10.88 2.47
C PHE A 167 22.42 10.56 3.82
N PHE A 168 23.45 9.71 3.79
CA PHE A 168 24.15 9.19 4.97
C PHE A 168 25.53 9.86 5.19
N VAL A 169 25.96 10.71 4.27
CA VAL A 169 27.25 11.43 4.33
C VAL A 169 27.04 12.90 4.70
N ALA A 170 26.26 13.64 3.89
CA ALA A 170 26.11 15.09 4.02
C ALA A 170 24.75 15.61 3.53
N PRO A 171 23.64 15.25 4.20
CA PRO A 171 22.32 15.83 3.91
C PRO A 171 22.25 17.31 4.34
N LEU A 172 21.55 18.13 3.57
CA LEU A 172 21.52 19.58 3.79
C LEU A 172 20.49 20.03 4.82
N PHE A 173 19.40 19.27 5.01
CA PHE A 173 18.23 19.71 5.79
C PHE A 173 17.83 21.14 5.37
N LEU A 174 17.53 21.37 4.10
CA LEU A 174 17.30 22.73 3.57
C LEU A 174 16.22 23.47 4.37
N GLU A 175 16.54 24.68 4.81
CA GLU A 175 15.60 25.48 5.61
C GLU A 175 14.32 25.82 4.83
N ALA A 176 14.45 26.04 3.52
CA ALA A 176 13.33 26.35 2.63
C ALA A 176 12.35 25.19 2.42
N THR A 177 12.75 23.93 2.68
CA THR A 177 11.88 22.76 2.51
C THR A 177 11.28 22.27 3.81
N LEU A 178 11.85 22.67 4.96
CA LEU A 178 11.48 22.13 6.26
C LEU A 178 9.98 22.26 6.56
N ASP A 179 9.43 23.47 6.43
CA ASP A 179 8.00 23.75 6.65
C ASP A 179 7.12 22.89 5.72
N ARG A 180 7.47 22.79 4.43
CA ARG A 180 6.70 21.99 3.46
C ARG A 180 6.70 20.52 3.82
N GLU A 181 7.84 19.94 4.19
CA GLU A 181 7.91 18.51 4.52
C GLU A 181 7.19 18.20 5.85
N LEU A 182 7.22 19.10 6.83
CA LEU A 182 6.44 18.94 8.06
C LEU A 182 4.93 19.00 7.78
N ARG A 183 4.47 19.81 6.82
CA ARG A 183 3.08 19.80 6.35
C ARG A 183 2.73 18.52 5.60
N ALA A 184 3.66 17.92 4.87
CA ALA A 184 3.47 16.62 4.23
C ALA A 184 3.27 15.51 5.28
N VAL A 185 4.08 15.50 6.35
CA VAL A 185 3.93 14.60 7.52
C VAL A 185 2.58 14.84 8.21
N ASP A 186 2.17 16.09 8.38
CA ASP A 186 0.86 16.42 8.95
C ASP A 186 -0.31 15.93 8.09
N SER A 187 -0.22 16.11 6.77
CA SER A 187 -1.21 15.58 5.81
C SER A 187 -1.29 14.05 5.87
N GLU A 188 -0.15 13.37 6.04
CA GLU A 188 -0.10 11.92 6.26
C GLU A 188 -0.81 11.52 7.56
N ASN A 189 -0.56 12.24 8.67
CA ASN A 189 -1.26 11.99 9.92
C ASN A 189 -2.77 12.24 9.80
N LYS A 190 -3.17 13.35 9.18
CA LYS A 190 -4.58 13.71 8.96
C LYS A 190 -5.33 12.65 8.15
N LYS A 191 -4.70 12.11 7.10
CA LYS A 191 -5.22 10.95 6.35
C LYS A 191 -5.48 9.76 7.28
N ASN A 192 -4.61 9.53 8.26
CA ASN A 192 -4.71 8.39 9.18
C ASN A 192 -5.75 8.59 10.31
N LEU A 193 -6.25 9.81 10.56
CA LEU A 193 -7.16 10.11 11.68
C LEU A 193 -8.43 9.24 11.70
N GLN A 194 -8.97 8.95 10.51
CA GLN A 194 -10.20 8.19 10.31
C GLN A 194 -9.93 6.72 9.95
N ALA A 195 -8.68 6.29 9.96
CA ALA A 195 -8.28 4.93 9.60
C ALA A 195 -8.17 4.04 10.86
N ASP A 196 -9.10 3.10 11.01
CA ASP A 196 -9.22 2.28 12.22
C ASP A 196 -7.96 1.50 12.60
N ASN A 197 -7.17 1.03 11.63
CA ASN A 197 -5.91 0.36 11.91
C ASN A 197 -4.91 1.27 12.65
N TRP A 198 -4.82 2.55 12.27
CA TRP A 198 -3.96 3.53 12.94
C TRP A 198 -4.51 3.91 14.31
N ARG A 199 -5.83 4.11 14.40
CA ARG A 199 -6.54 4.41 15.66
C ARG A 199 -6.34 3.31 16.70
N MET A 200 -6.49 2.04 16.30
CA MET A 200 -6.31 0.90 17.21
C MET A 200 -4.84 0.70 17.57
N MET A 201 -3.92 0.87 16.62
CA MET A 201 -2.48 0.80 16.89
C MET A 201 -2.06 1.86 17.91
N GLN A 202 -2.44 3.13 17.71
CA GLN A 202 -2.09 4.20 18.65
C GLN A 202 -2.80 4.04 20.00
N LEU A 203 -4.04 3.53 20.03
CA LEU A 203 -4.71 3.20 21.30
C LEU A 203 -3.97 2.09 22.06
N ASN A 204 -3.53 1.03 21.39
CA ASN A 204 -2.74 -0.05 22.00
C ASN A 204 -1.44 0.50 22.59
N LYS A 205 -0.76 1.41 21.88
CA LYS A 205 0.43 2.14 22.35
C LYS A 205 0.11 3.02 23.57
N ALA A 206 -0.89 3.87 23.48
CA ALA A 206 -1.27 4.82 24.53
C ALA A 206 -1.78 4.16 25.83
N THR A 207 -2.29 2.92 25.73
CA THR A 207 -2.69 2.10 26.87
C THR A 207 -1.62 1.10 27.33
N SER A 208 -0.40 1.22 26.82
CA SER A 208 0.78 0.48 27.31
C SER A 208 1.55 1.29 28.36
N SER A 209 2.60 0.70 28.95
CA SER A 209 3.40 1.36 29.99
C SER A 209 3.99 2.68 29.48
N PRO A 210 3.81 3.81 30.19
CA PRO A 210 4.42 5.09 29.81
C PRO A 210 5.94 5.09 30.00
N HIS A 211 6.50 4.11 30.72
CA HIS A 211 7.95 3.98 30.89
C HIS A 211 8.64 3.29 29.71
N HIS A 212 7.87 2.64 28.82
CA HIS A 212 8.40 2.06 27.59
C HIS A 212 8.13 3.03 26.43
N PRO A 213 9.09 3.33 25.53
CA PRO A 213 8.87 4.24 24.40
C PRO A 213 7.86 3.73 23.35
N TYR A 214 7.29 2.55 23.56
CA TYR A 214 6.27 2.00 22.67
C TYR A 214 5.01 2.87 22.65
N HIS A 215 4.74 3.59 23.75
CA HIS A 215 3.59 4.46 23.91
C HIS A 215 3.64 5.74 23.05
N LEU A 216 4.81 6.07 22.49
CA LEU A 216 5.02 7.29 21.70
C LEU A 216 4.20 7.30 20.40
N PHE A 217 3.93 8.51 19.93
CA PHE A 217 3.27 8.80 18.66
C PHE A 217 4.28 8.82 17.51
N ALA A 218 4.32 7.72 16.76
CA ALA A 218 5.37 7.48 15.77
C ALA A 218 5.26 8.34 14.49
N THR A 219 4.06 8.77 14.10
CA THR A 219 3.86 9.50 12.84
C THR A 219 4.38 10.94 12.94
N GLY A 220 4.16 11.60 14.08
CA GLY A 220 4.29 13.05 14.20
C GLY A 220 3.17 13.81 13.50
N ASN A 221 3.07 15.10 13.80
CA ASN A 221 2.18 16.05 13.15
C ASN A 221 2.80 17.46 13.24
N TYR A 222 2.18 18.45 12.58
CA TYR A 222 2.72 19.80 12.55
C TYR A 222 2.84 20.40 13.96
N ASP A 223 1.82 20.22 14.80
CA ASP A 223 1.79 20.74 16.18
C ASP A 223 2.99 20.26 17.04
N ILE A 224 3.28 18.96 17.07
CA ILE A 224 4.36 18.41 17.93
C ILE A 224 5.77 18.57 17.34
N LEU A 225 5.89 18.75 16.02
CA LEU A 225 7.18 18.88 15.32
C LEU A 225 7.55 20.33 14.96
N HIS A 226 6.57 21.25 14.94
CA HIS A 226 6.75 22.65 14.56
C HIS A 226 6.27 23.62 15.67
N ASP A 227 4.96 23.67 15.95
CA ASP A 227 4.38 24.75 16.78
C ASP A 227 4.85 24.68 18.24
N LYS A 228 4.66 23.54 18.90
CA LYS A 228 5.07 23.34 20.30
C LYS A 228 6.57 23.48 20.52
N PRO A 229 7.45 22.96 19.65
CA PRO A 229 8.87 23.26 19.74
C PRO A 229 9.19 24.75 19.65
N ILE A 230 8.59 25.49 18.70
CA ILE A 230 8.82 26.93 18.54
C ILE A 230 8.35 27.71 19.77
N GLU A 231 7.19 27.37 20.34
CA GLU A 231 6.69 27.95 21.60
C GLU A 231 7.67 27.78 22.77
N ARG A 232 8.43 26.67 22.79
CA ARG A 232 9.49 26.41 23.76
C ARG A 232 10.83 27.09 23.42
N GLY A 233 10.90 27.85 22.32
CA GLY A 233 12.12 28.48 21.82
C GLY A 233 13.09 27.50 21.13
N VAL A 234 12.61 26.33 20.69
CA VAL A 234 13.42 25.32 20.02
C VAL A 234 13.63 25.70 18.55
N LYS A 235 14.89 25.65 18.10
CA LYS A 235 15.23 25.78 16.69
C LYS A 235 15.08 24.43 16.00
N ILE A 236 13.89 24.16 15.47
CA ILE A 236 13.49 22.86 14.91
C ILE A 236 14.52 22.25 13.93
N ARG A 237 15.08 23.04 13.01
CA ARG A 237 16.08 22.59 12.04
C ARG A 237 17.34 22.06 12.73
N GLU A 238 17.82 22.75 13.76
CA GLU A 238 18.99 22.33 14.51
C GLU A 238 18.73 21.01 15.25
N GLU A 239 17.51 20.77 15.75
CA GLU A 239 17.16 19.50 16.40
C GLU A 239 17.08 18.33 15.42
N PHE A 240 16.55 18.51 14.21
CA PHE A 240 16.58 17.47 13.17
C PHE A 240 18.03 17.09 12.80
N ILE A 241 18.89 18.08 12.62
CA ILE A 241 20.32 17.88 12.38
C ILE A 241 20.98 17.16 13.56
N LYS A 242 20.68 17.57 14.81
CA LYS A 242 21.21 16.92 16.02
C LYS A 242 20.73 15.48 16.13
N PHE A 243 19.47 15.18 15.81
CA PHE A 243 18.95 13.82 15.81
C PHE A 243 19.72 12.94 14.81
N TYR A 244 19.87 13.41 13.56
CA TYR A 244 20.67 12.72 12.55
C TYR A 244 22.13 12.53 13.00
N GLN A 245 22.77 13.59 13.49
CA GLN A 245 24.14 13.55 14.00
C GLN A 245 24.28 12.63 15.22
N LYS A 246 23.25 12.47 16.05
CA LYS A 246 23.27 11.58 17.20
C LYS A 246 23.03 10.12 16.84
N GLN A 247 22.13 9.84 15.90
CA GLN A 247 21.60 8.49 15.68
C GLN A 247 22.17 7.79 14.44
N TYR A 248 22.42 8.51 13.34
CA TYR A 248 22.84 7.91 12.07
C TYR A 248 24.33 7.60 12.09
N SER A 249 24.70 6.34 12.32
CA SER A 249 26.09 5.90 12.41
C SER A 249 26.33 4.69 11.52
N ALA A 250 27.44 4.66 10.79
CA ALA A 250 27.81 3.55 9.91
C ALA A 250 27.72 2.17 10.58
N ASN A 251 28.12 2.04 11.85
CA ASN A 251 28.07 0.76 12.57
C ASN A 251 26.64 0.25 12.90
N ARG A 252 25.60 1.08 12.71
CA ARG A 252 24.17 0.74 12.83
C ARG A 252 23.47 0.59 11.48
N MET A 253 24.22 0.72 10.38
CA MET A 253 23.69 0.70 9.03
C MET A 253 23.95 -0.64 8.34
N LYS A 254 22.93 -1.13 7.64
CA LYS A 254 22.96 -2.34 6.81
C LYS A 254 22.53 -1.99 5.40
N LEU A 255 23.45 -2.11 4.44
CA LEU A 255 23.22 -1.81 3.03
C LEU A 255 22.98 -3.10 2.24
N ALA A 256 22.02 -3.13 1.33
CA ALA A 256 21.91 -4.16 0.31
C ALA A 256 21.99 -3.52 -1.09
N VAL A 257 22.84 -4.05 -1.97
CA VAL A 257 23.02 -3.57 -3.35
C VAL A 257 22.83 -4.70 -4.34
N LEU A 258 21.96 -4.52 -5.32
CA LEU A 258 21.64 -5.49 -6.37
C LEU A 258 21.88 -4.86 -7.75
N GLY A 259 22.76 -5.48 -8.53
CA GLY A 259 23.12 -5.02 -9.88
C GLY A 259 23.54 -6.14 -10.82
N ARG A 260 23.79 -5.77 -12.09
CA ARG A 260 24.38 -6.67 -13.11
C ARG A 260 25.88 -6.82 -12.93
N GLU A 261 26.49 -5.84 -12.28
CA GLU A 261 27.92 -5.73 -12.09
C GLU A 261 28.44 -6.86 -11.20
N SER A 262 29.69 -7.24 -11.43
CA SER A 262 30.32 -8.31 -10.65
C SER A 262 30.40 -7.94 -9.17
N LEU A 263 30.48 -8.95 -8.29
CA LEU A 263 30.62 -8.72 -6.85
C LEU A 263 31.85 -7.85 -6.50
N ASP A 264 32.92 -7.92 -7.30
CA ASP A 264 34.11 -7.09 -7.10
C ASP A 264 33.86 -5.62 -7.51
N GLU A 265 33.11 -5.38 -8.59
CA GLU A 265 32.69 -4.03 -8.99
C GLU A 265 31.73 -3.41 -7.97
N LEU A 266 30.71 -4.17 -7.54
CA LEU A 266 29.76 -3.73 -6.52
C LEU A 266 30.46 -3.43 -5.17
N GLN A 267 31.45 -4.25 -4.80
CA GLN A 267 32.27 -4.02 -3.62
C GLN A 267 33.06 -2.70 -3.76
N ALA A 268 33.78 -2.50 -4.86
CA ALA A 268 34.56 -1.30 -5.09
C ALA A 268 33.69 -0.03 -5.07
N TRP A 269 32.49 -0.08 -5.65
CA TRP A 269 31.54 1.04 -5.61
C TRP A 269 31.01 1.30 -4.20
N THR A 270 30.74 0.25 -3.44
CA THR A 270 30.29 0.38 -2.05
C THR A 270 31.39 0.97 -1.16
N GLU A 271 32.63 0.52 -1.32
CA GLU A 271 33.80 1.08 -0.65
C GLU A 271 33.98 2.56 -0.98
N GLU A 272 33.88 2.93 -2.25
CA GLU A 272 34.03 4.32 -2.68
C GLU A 272 32.93 5.23 -2.15
N LEU A 273 31.66 4.80 -2.22
CA LEU A 273 30.52 5.68 -1.97
C LEU A 273 30.09 5.72 -0.50
N PHE A 274 30.34 4.67 0.27
CA PHE A 274 29.81 4.53 1.63
C PHE A 274 30.88 4.52 2.73
N SER A 275 32.19 4.54 2.40
CA SER A 275 33.24 4.62 3.42
C SER A 275 33.27 5.95 4.17
N ASP A 276 32.76 7.02 3.55
CA ASP A 276 32.69 8.36 4.15
C ASP A 276 31.51 8.53 5.12
N VAL A 277 30.62 7.53 5.22
CA VAL A 277 29.55 7.54 6.22
C VAL A 277 30.19 7.54 7.62
N PRO A 278 29.88 8.54 8.49
CA PRO A 278 30.53 8.65 9.79
C PRO A 278 30.22 7.45 10.70
N ASN A 279 31.26 6.85 11.27
CA ASN A 279 31.12 5.87 12.35
C ASN A 279 31.29 6.53 13.72
N LYS A 280 30.21 6.56 14.50
CA LYS A 280 30.15 7.11 15.86
C LYS A 280 30.29 6.03 16.93
N ASN A 281 30.52 4.77 16.54
CA ASN A 281 30.62 3.60 17.43
C ASN A 281 29.46 3.50 18.43
N LEU A 282 28.23 3.71 17.95
CA LEU A 282 27.05 3.69 18.81
C LEU A 282 26.72 2.25 19.25
N PRO A 283 26.30 2.00 20.50
CA PRO A 283 25.84 0.67 20.91
C PRO A 283 24.57 0.26 20.13
N LYS A 284 24.25 -1.03 20.02
CA LYS A 284 22.94 -1.46 19.48
C LYS A 284 21.82 -0.95 20.39
N LEU A 285 20.71 -0.46 19.81
CA LEU A 285 19.55 -0.07 20.63
C LEU A 285 18.84 -1.33 21.14
N ARG A 286 18.59 -1.39 22.45
CA ARG A 286 17.91 -2.49 23.13
C ARG A 286 17.05 -1.96 24.27
N TRP A 287 15.95 -2.66 24.55
CA TRP A 287 14.99 -2.32 25.61
C TRP A 287 14.79 -3.49 26.58
N ASP A 288 15.85 -4.27 26.78
CA ASP A 288 15.84 -5.45 27.65
C ASP A 288 15.35 -5.11 29.06
N GLY A 289 14.42 -5.90 29.58
CA GLY A 289 13.92 -5.74 30.95
C GLY A 289 13.01 -4.53 31.16
N ILE A 290 12.68 -3.77 30.12
CA ILE A 290 11.67 -2.71 30.17
C ILE A 290 10.35 -3.31 29.68
N PRO A 291 9.39 -3.63 30.57
CA PRO A 291 8.13 -4.24 30.15
C PRO A 291 7.27 -3.24 29.36
N VAL A 292 6.83 -3.64 28.16
CA VAL A 292 5.85 -2.87 27.37
C VAL A 292 4.51 -2.78 28.11
N GLN A 293 4.13 -3.85 28.82
CA GLN A 293 2.94 -3.94 29.65
C GLN A 293 3.34 -4.47 31.03
N THR A 294 2.92 -3.78 32.08
CA THR A 294 3.12 -4.18 33.49
C THR A 294 1.84 -4.79 34.07
N GLU A 295 1.86 -5.20 35.33
CA GLU A 295 0.66 -5.67 36.05
C GLU A 295 -0.51 -4.69 36.03
N LYS A 296 -0.24 -3.37 35.85
CA LYS A 296 -1.27 -2.34 35.72
C LYS A 296 -2.06 -2.46 34.42
N GLU A 297 -1.36 -2.75 33.32
CA GLU A 297 -1.94 -2.87 31.98
C GLU A 297 -2.43 -4.31 31.67
N LEU A 298 -1.96 -5.31 32.39
CA LEU A 298 -2.40 -6.71 32.27
C LEU A 298 -3.67 -6.99 33.06
N GLY A 299 -4.48 -7.94 32.62
CA GLY A 299 -5.78 -8.25 33.24
C GLY A 299 -6.82 -7.17 33.00
N THR A 300 -6.73 -6.46 31.87
CA THR A 300 -7.68 -5.42 31.47
C THR A 300 -8.45 -5.80 30.20
N GLN A 301 -9.67 -5.28 30.11
CA GLN A 301 -10.47 -5.25 28.89
C GLN A 301 -10.58 -3.82 28.39
N ILE A 302 -10.32 -3.62 27.11
CA ILE A 302 -10.37 -2.30 26.46
C ILE A 302 -11.49 -2.34 25.43
N PHE A 303 -12.46 -1.46 25.55
CA PHE A 303 -13.49 -1.25 24.55
C PHE A 303 -13.13 -0.03 23.73
N ALA A 304 -13.22 -0.12 22.41
CA ALA A 304 -12.88 1.00 21.52
C ALA A 304 -13.98 1.25 20.48
N LYS A 305 -14.22 2.52 20.16
CA LYS A 305 -15.12 2.91 19.09
C LYS A 305 -14.36 3.04 17.77
N PRO A 306 -14.63 2.16 16.78
CA PRO A 306 -14.06 2.31 15.45
C PRO A 306 -14.72 3.50 14.70
N VAL A 307 -14.28 3.75 13.47
CA VAL A 307 -14.93 4.64 12.50
C VAL A 307 -15.87 3.80 11.62
N MET A 308 -15.35 2.71 11.05
CA MET A 308 -16.15 1.77 10.28
C MET A 308 -17.03 0.91 11.20
N ASP A 309 -18.15 0.43 10.69
CA ASP A 309 -18.93 -0.60 11.39
C ASP A 309 -18.16 -1.92 11.30
N GLN A 310 -17.39 -2.22 12.34
CA GLN A 310 -16.65 -3.47 12.45
C GLN A 310 -16.68 -3.97 13.88
N ARG A 311 -16.56 -5.29 14.04
CA ARG A 311 -16.57 -5.98 15.32
C ARG A 311 -15.32 -6.83 15.38
N THR A 312 -14.33 -6.42 16.15
CA THR A 312 -13.05 -7.13 16.25
C THR A 312 -12.65 -7.33 17.70
N MET A 313 -12.00 -8.45 17.98
CA MET A 313 -11.39 -8.75 19.27
C MET A 313 -9.91 -9.07 19.05
N GLU A 314 -9.05 -8.45 19.86
CA GLU A 314 -7.62 -8.72 19.87
C GLU A 314 -7.22 -9.14 21.28
N ILE A 315 -6.79 -10.39 21.46
CA ILE A 315 -6.24 -10.91 22.72
C ILE A 315 -4.72 -10.84 22.61
N THR A 316 -4.07 -10.13 23.53
CA THR A 316 -2.62 -9.88 23.47
C THR A 316 -1.94 -10.38 24.75
N PHE A 317 -0.83 -11.09 24.58
CA PHE A 317 0.05 -11.56 25.64
C PHE A 317 1.44 -10.97 25.45
N PRO A 318 2.09 -10.38 26.48
CA PRO A 318 3.53 -10.18 26.46
C PRO A 318 4.23 -11.51 26.20
N TYR A 319 5.16 -11.50 25.25
CA TYR A 319 5.81 -12.71 24.73
C TYR A 319 7.33 -12.45 24.59
N PRO A 320 8.19 -13.46 24.79
CA PRO A 320 9.63 -13.29 24.63
C PRO A 320 9.99 -12.96 23.17
N ASP A 321 10.92 -12.02 22.99
CA ASP A 321 11.51 -11.78 21.68
C ASP A 321 12.36 -12.99 21.25
N GLU A 322 12.18 -13.42 20.00
CA GLU A 322 12.79 -14.64 19.45
C GLU A 322 14.00 -14.35 18.56
N GLU A 323 14.64 -13.18 18.70
CA GLU A 323 15.73 -12.75 17.79
C GLU A 323 16.89 -13.76 17.71
N ASP A 324 17.20 -14.43 18.83
CA ASP A 324 18.26 -15.45 18.93
C ASP A 324 17.76 -16.90 18.68
N LEU A 325 16.47 -17.10 18.42
CA LEU A 325 15.84 -18.42 18.27
C LEU A 325 15.53 -18.76 16.80
N TYR A 326 16.31 -18.22 15.86
CA TYR A 326 16.08 -18.37 14.42
C TYR A 326 16.05 -19.85 13.96
N GLU A 327 16.72 -20.76 14.66
CA GLU A 327 16.75 -22.19 14.29
C GLU A 327 15.49 -22.95 14.70
N SER A 328 14.81 -22.53 15.76
CA SER A 328 13.66 -23.24 16.33
C SER A 328 12.32 -22.52 16.17
N GLN A 329 12.31 -21.19 16.12
CA GLN A 329 11.14 -20.33 15.86
C GLN A 329 9.85 -20.80 16.58
N PRO A 330 9.86 -20.94 17.93
CA PRO A 330 8.78 -21.61 18.66
C PRO A 330 7.41 -20.94 18.49
N SER A 331 7.38 -19.62 18.27
CA SER A 331 6.15 -18.90 17.94
C SER A 331 5.41 -19.46 16.73
N ARG A 332 6.12 -19.94 15.69
CA ARG A 332 5.50 -20.52 14.47
C ARG A 332 4.76 -21.81 14.77
N TYR A 333 5.23 -22.60 15.72
CA TYR A 333 4.53 -23.81 16.17
C TYR A 333 3.23 -23.43 16.89
N ILE A 334 3.30 -22.49 17.83
CA ILE A 334 2.14 -22.06 18.63
C ILE A 334 1.10 -21.37 17.73
N SER A 335 1.54 -20.48 16.84
CA SER A 335 0.67 -19.75 15.94
C SER A 335 -0.03 -20.65 14.94
N HIS A 336 0.64 -21.68 14.43
CA HIS A 336 0.04 -22.66 13.53
C HIS A 336 -1.10 -23.45 14.18
N LEU A 337 -1.00 -23.77 15.48
CA LEU A 337 -2.05 -24.49 16.19
C LEU A 337 -3.19 -23.55 16.62
N VAL A 338 -2.86 -22.42 17.24
CA VAL A 338 -3.88 -21.46 17.71
C VAL A 338 -4.63 -20.82 16.52
N GLY A 339 -3.91 -20.56 15.43
CA GLY A 339 -4.42 -20.00 14.18
C GLY A 339 -4.90 -21.02 13.15
N HIS A 340 -4.95 -22.31 13.49
CA HIS A 340 -5.37 -23.35 12.55
C HIS A 340 -6.82 -23.12 12.12
N GLU A 341 -7.16 -23.42 10.86
CA GLU A 341 -8.54 -23.26 10.36
C GLU A 341 -9.24 -24.58 9.98
N GLY A 342 -8.48 -25.68 9.91
CA GLY A 342 -9.04 -27.01 9.67
C GLY A 342 -9.86 -27.58 10.85
N PRO A 343 -10.42 -28.80 10.68
CA PRO A 343 -11.25 -29.46 11.69
C PRO A 343 -10.57 -29.60 13.05
N GLY A 344 -11.33 -29.38 14.14
CA GLY A 344 -10.81 -29.41 15.51
C GLY A 344 -10.25 -28.08 16.02
N SER A 345 -10.07 -27.10 15.13
CA SER A 345 -9.46 -25.83 15.48
C SER A 345 -10.36 -24.90 16.30
N LEU A 346 -9.74 -23.90 16.94
CA LEU A 346 -10.45 -22.82 17.62
C LEU A 346 -11.36 -22.04 16.64
N LEU A 347 -10.87 -21.73 15.43
CA LEU A 347 -11.69 -21.03 14.43
C LEU A 347 -12.90 -21.86 14.02
N ALA A 348 -12.74 -23.14 13.69
CA ALA A 348 -13.83 -24.02 13.26
C ALA A 348 -14.94 -24.09 14.33
N TYR A 349 -14.56 -24.26 15.60
CA TYR A 349 -15.50 -24.26 16.72
C TYR A 349 -16.26 -22.93 16.86
N LEU A 350 -15.56 -21.80 16.82
CA LEU A 350 -16.17 -20.48 16.95
C LEU A 350 -17.04 -20.08 15.74
N LYS A 351 -16.66 -20.51 14.53
CA LYS A 351 -17.45 -20.38 13.30
C LYS A 351 -18.75 -21.18 13.39
N ALA A 352 -18.68 -22.42 13.86
CA ALA A 352 -19.85 -23.29 14.03
C ALA A 352 -20.86 -22.74 15.05
N LYS A 353 -20.39 -21.97 16.04
CA LYS A 353 -21.27 -21.23 16.98
C LYS A 353 -21.83 -19.93 16.39
N GLY A 354 -21.41 -19.54 15.19
CA GLY A 354 -21.79 -18.26 14.56
C GLY A 354 -21.19 -17.05 15.26
N TRP A 355 -20.12 -17.20 16.04
CA TRP A 355 -19.52 -16.11 16.85
C TRP A 355 -18.40 -15.37 16.12
N VAL A 356 -17.59 -16.08 15.35
CA VAL A 356 -16.41 -15.53 14.64
C VAL A 356 -16.47 -15.89 13.16
N SER A 357 -15.88 -15.04 12.32
CA SER A 357 -15.74 -15.25 10.88
C SER A 357 -14.30 -15.47 10.42
N GLU A 358 -13.32 -14.89 11.12
CA GLU A 358 -11.89 -14.94 10.81
C GLU A 358 -11.10 -14.98 12.12
N LEU A 359 -9.99 -15.70 12.14
CA LEU A 359 -9.06 -15.75 13.26
C LEU A 359 -7.63 -15.74 12.73
N SER A 360 -6.75 -15.00 13.38
CA SER A 360 -5.31 -15.04 13.14
C SER A 360 -4.58 -15.11 14.47
N ALA A 361 -3.41 -15.76 14.48
CA ALA A 361 -2.56 -15.83 15.66
C ALA A 361 -1.09 -15.72 15.24
N GLY A 362 -0.26 -15.08 16.07
CA GLY A 362 1.16 -14.96 15.78
C GLY A 362 1.92 -14.13 16.80
N ALA A 363 3.23 -14.34 16.84
CA ALA A 363 4.13 -13.46 17.57
C ALA A 363 4.57 -12.28 16.68
N SER A 364 4.65 -11.10 17.26
CA SER A 364 5.18 -9.89 16.63
C SER A 364 6.25 -9.26 17.53
N SER A 365 7.46 -9.11 17.00
CA SER A 365 8.53 -8.40 17.72
C SER A 365 8.21 -6.91 17.75
N VAL A 366 8.31 -6.30 18.93
CA VAL A 366 8.14 -4.85 19.11
C VAL A 366 9.50 -4.17 19.00
N CYS A 367 10.48 -4.72 19.70
CA CYS A 367 11.88 -4.27 19.73
C CYS A 367 12.75 -5.37 20.37
N PRO A 368 14.09 -5.30 20.27
CA PRO A 368 14.97 -6.26 20.94
C PRO A 368 14.65 -6.35 22.44
N GLY A 369 14.26 -7.56 22.87
CA GLY A 369 13.87 -7.87 24.25
C GLY A 369 12.36 -7.84 24.55
N ALA A 370 11.51 -7.43 23.61
CA ALA A 370 10.05 -7.42 23.80
C ALA A 370 9.26 -7.80 22.54
N ALA A 371 8.31 -8.72 22.69
CA ALA A 371 7.35 -9.11 21.67
C ALA A 371 5.95 -9.27 22.24
N PHE A 372 4.97 -9.40 21.36
CA PHE A 372 3.62 -9.83 21.71
C PHE A 372 3.26 -11.12 21.00
N PHE A 373 2.44 -11.96 21.65
CA PHE A 373 1.66 -12.97 20.97
C PHE A 373 0.21 -12.48 20.91
N THR A 374 -0.32 -12.34 19.71
CA THR A 374 -1.65 -11.79 19.48
C THR A 374 -2.55 -12.85 18.85
N ILE A 375 -3.80 -12.92 19.32
CA ILE A 375 -4.90 -13.67 18.71
C ILE A 375 -5.97 -12.66 18.29
N GLY A 376 -6.09 -12.40 17.00
CA GLY A 376 -7.06 -11.47 16.42
C GLY A 376 -8.27 -12.21 15.85
N MET A 377 -9.48 -11.71 16.10
CA MET A 377 -10.73 -12.30 15.63
C MET A 377 -11.69 -11.26 15.08
N ARG A 378 -12.41 -11.61 14.00
CA ARG A 378 -13.55 -10.82 13.48
C ARG A 378 -14.87 -11.41 13.99
N LEU A 379 -15.61 -10.64 14.76
CA LEU A 379 -16.83 -11.08 15.44
C LEU A 379 -18.09 -10.86 14.59
N THR A 380 -19.08 -11.72 14.78
CA THR A 380 -20.47 -11.46 14.39
C THR A 380 -21.18 -10.64 15.47
N THR A 381 -22.42 -10.22 15.21
CA THR A 381 -23.27 -9.60 16.25
C THR A 381 -23.48 -10.54 17.45
N GLN A 382 -23.67 -11.84 17.20
CA GLN A 382 -23.76 -12.83 18.27
C GLN A 382 -22.43 -13.02 18.99
N GLY A 383 -21.30 -12.99 18.27
CA GLY A 383 -19.98 -13.06 18.86
C GLY A 383 -19.69 -11.88 19.78
N LEU A 384 -20.10 -10.66 19.39
CA LEU A 384 -19.99 -9.48 20.25
C LEU A 384 -20.81 -9.65 21.54
N ALA A 385 -22.03 -10.18 21.46
CA ALA A 385 -22.85 -10.45 22.64
C ALA A 385 -22.27 -11.56 23.56
N ASN A 386 -21.46 -12.47 23.02
CA ASN A 386 -20.90 -13.62 23.72
C ASN A 386 -19.35 -13.57 23.83
N TYR A 387 -18.75 -12.38 23.77
CA TYR A 387 -17.28 -12.24 23.69
C TYR A 387 -16.55 -12.94 24.85
N GLN A 388 -17.14 -12.98 26.05
CA GLN A 388 -16.58 -13.68 27.20
C GLN A 388 -16.47 -15.19 26.98
N GLU A 389 -17.46 -15.80 26.32
CA GLU A 389 -17.43 -17.22 25.97
C GLU A 389 -16.39 -17.51 24.88
N ILE A 390 -16.13 -16.56 23.97
CA ILE A 390 -15.03 -16.66 23.00
C ILE A 390 -13.68 -16.64 23.71
N VAL A 391 -13.50 -15.76 24.70
CA VAL A 391 -12.28 -15.72 25.52
C VAL A 391 -12.10 -17.05 26.28
N LYS A 392 -13.17 -17.59 26.89
CA LYS A 392 -13.14 -18.91 27.56
C LYS A 392 -12.75 -20.03 26.59
N ALA A 393 -13.35 -20.08 25.39
CA ALA A 393 -13.01 -21.08 24.37
C ALA A 393 -11.54 -20.97 23.92
N THR A 394 -11.02 -19.76 23.80
CA THR A 394 -9.60 -19.52 23.50
C THR A 394 -8.70 -20.10 24.58
N PHE A 395 -9.01 -19.86 25.85
CA PHE A 395 -8.26 -20.43 26.97
C PHE A 395 -8.45 -21.94 27.12
N GLN A 396 -9.60 -22.51 26.73
CA GLN A 396 -9.79 -23.97 26.65
C GLN A 396 -8.86 -24.60 25.61
N TYR A 397 -8.72 -23.96 24.44
CA TYR A 397 -7.79 -24.41 23.41
C TYR A 397 -6.33 -24.29 23.88
N ILE A 398 -5.95 -23.16 24.48
CA ILE A 398 -4.60 -22.98 25.06
C ILE A 398 -4.34 -24.01 26.17
N SER A 399 -5.32 -24.26 27.05
CA SER A 399 -5.23 -25.27 28.11
C SER A 399 -5.00 -26.67 27.55
N MET A 400 -5.70 -27.03 26.46
CA MET A 400 -5.45 -28.27 25.71
C MET A 400 -4.00 -28.34 25.22
N LEU A 401 -3.49 -27.28 24.59
CA LEU A 401 -2.12 -27.26 24.06
C LEU A 401 -1.06 -27.41 25.16
N LYS A 402 -1.35 -26.95 26.39
CA LYS A 402 -0.47 -27.10 27.56
C LYS A 402 -0.56 -28.46 28.23
N ALA A 403 -1.59 -29.25 27.95
CA ALA A 403 -1.85 -30.51 28.64
C ALA A 403 -0.90 -31.64 28.22
N GLU A 404 -0.34 -31.53 27.01
CA GLU A 404 0.57 -32.50 26.42
C GLU A 404 1.87 -31.80 25.99
N PRO A 405 3.02 -32.49 25.99
CA PRO A 405 4.25 -31.93 25.46
C PRO A 405 4.12 -31.62 23.96
N PRO A 406 4.87 -30.61 23.43
CA PRO A 406 4.88 -30.33 22.00
C PRO A 406 5.17 -31.58 21.16
N HIS A 407 4.41 -31.74 20.07
CA HIS A 407 4.43 -32.93 19.23
C HIS A 407 5.45 -32.76 18.10
N LYS A 408 6.47 -33.64 18.08
CA LYS A 408 7.54 -33.57 17.08
C LYS A 408 7.02 -33.65 15.64
N TRP A 409 6.00 -34.45 15.38
CA TRP A 409 5.49 -34.65 14.01
C TRP A 409 4.93 -33.35 13.40
N ILE A 410 4.38 -32.44 14.21
CA ILE A 410 3.87 -31.13 13.76
C ILE A 410 5.05 -30.23 13.38
N ALA A 411 6.09 -30.21 14.21
CA ALA A 411 7.31 -29.46 13.92
C ALA A 411 8.03 -30.00 12.66
N ASP A 412 8.05 -31.32 12.47
CA ASP A 412 8.61 -31.96 11.28
C ASP A 412 7.81 -31.59 10.03
N GLU A 413 6.48 -31.52 10.13
CA GLU A 413 5.59 -31.10 9.05
C GLU A 413 5.87 -29.65 8.64
N GLN A 414 5.92 -28.73 9.62
CA GLN A 414 6.27 -27.33 9.36
C GLN A 414 7.68 -27.16 8.79
N ALA A 415 8.65 -27.94 9.28
CA ALA A 415 10.01 -27.93 8.77
C ALA A 415 10.04 -28.38 7.29
N GLN A 416 9.36 -29.48 6.96
CA GLN A 416 9.24 -29.99 5.60
C GLN A 416 8.60 -28.94 4.66
N LEU A 417 7.49 -28.33 5.07
CA LEU A 417 6.83 -27.27 4.29
C LEU A 417 7.76 -26.08 4.05
N SER A 418 8.47 -25.64 5.10
CA SER A 418 9.43 -24.54 4.99
C SER A 418 10.61 -24.86 4.06
N GLU A 419 11.08 -26.12 4.05
CA GLU A 419 12.14 -26.58 3.17
C GLU A 419 11.71 -26.57 1.71
N ILE A 420 10.51 -27.11 1.42
CA ILE A 420 9.94 -27.12 0.06
C ILE A 420 9.75 -25.67 -0.42
N GLU A 421 9.16 -24.80 0.40
CA GLU A 421 8.96 -23.39 0.07
C GLU A 421 10.28 -22.67 -0.21
N PHE A 422 11.28 -22.82 0.66
CA PHE A 422 12.59 -22.20 0.48
C PHE A 422 13.29 -22.73 -0.76
N ARG A 423 13.28 -24.05 -0.99
CA ARG A 423 13.94 -24.70 -2.12
C ARG A 423 13.44 -24.18 -3.46
N PHE A 424 12.13 -23.97 -3.60
CA PHE A 424 11.50 -23.52 -4.84
C PHE A 424 11.05 -22.05 -4.82
N ARG A 425 11.59 -21.26 -3.89
CA ARG A 425 11.31 -19.83 -3.80
C ARG A 425 11.74 -19.12 -5.09
N GLN A 426 10.82 -18.37 -5.68
CA GLN A 426 11.06 -17.61 -6.92
C GLN A 426 11.53 -16.18 -6.61
N LYS A 427 12.14 -15.53 -7.60
CA LYS A 427 12.60 -14.14 -7.47
C LYS A 427 11.41 -13.19 -7.26
N ILE A 428 11.62 -12.19 -6.41
CA ILE A 428 10.71 -11.04 -6.19
C ILE A 428 11.37 -9.77 -6.75
N PRO A 429 10.65 -8.64 -6.89
CA PRO A 429 11.22 -7.38 -7.39
C PRO A 429 12.51 -6.95 -6.67
N ALA A 430 13.39 -6.24 -7.39
CA ALA A 430 14.73 -5.87 -6.91
C ALA A 430 14.67 -4.98 -5.66
N SER A 431 13.85 -3.93 -5.66
CA SER A 431 13.62 -3.04 -4.50
C SER A 431 13.12 -3.79 -3.26
N ARG A 432 12.18 -4.72 -3.42
CA ARG A 432 11.69 -5.55 -2.31
C ARG A 432 12.78 -6.48 -1.78
N THR A 433 13.63 -7.01 -2.67
CA THR A 433 14.76 -7.87 -2.27
C THR A 433 15.75 -7.10 -1.41
N THR A 434 16.22 -5.92 -1.86
CA THR A 434 17.21 -5.13 -1.14
C THR A 434 16.65 -4.56 0.16
N SER A 435 15.45 -3.97 0.15
CA SER A 435 14.79 -3.45 1.34
C SER A 435 14.60 -4.54 2.41
N HIS A 436 14.04 -5.69 2.03
CA HIS A 436 13.87 -6.81 2.96
C HIS A 436 15.21 -7.30 3.54
N LEU A 437 16.21 -7.56 2.69
CA LEU A 437 17.48 -8.13 3.14
C LEU A 437 18.33 -7.14 3.95
N SER A 438 18.21 -5.83 3.70
CA SER A 438 18.80 -4.79 4.55
C SER A 438 18.29 -4.86 5.99
N GLY A 439 16.97 -4.98 6.18
CA GLY A 439 16.37 -5.19 7.51
C GLY A 439 16.71 -6.55 8.14
N VAL A 440 16.79 -7.63 7.34
CA VAL A 440 17.19 -8.97 7.85
C VAL A 440 18.62 -8.96 8.41
N MET A 441 19.54 -8.19 7.81
CA MET A 441 20.91 -8.06 8.32
C MET A 441 21.03 -7.42 9.71
N GLN A 442 19.99 -6.70 10.18
CA GLN A 442 19.97 -6.17 11.56
C GLN A 442 19.81 -7.27 12.61
N LYS A 443 19.29 -8.43 12.20
CA LYS A 443 19.08 -9.56 13.10
C LYS A 443 20.38 -10.33 13.34
N PRO A 444 20.52 -11.02 14.49
CA PRO A 444 21.73 -11.75 14.86
C PRO A 444 21.84 -13.09 14.10
N LEU A 445 21.70 -13.06 12.78
CA LEU A 445 21.82 -14.22 11.91
C LEU A 445 23.28 -14.41 11.44
N PRO A 446 23.75 -15.65 11.34
CA PRO A 446 24.96 -15.97 10.58
C PRO A 446 24.85 -15.40 9.16
N ARG A 447 25.93 -14.76 8.68
CA ARG A 447 25.90 -13.98 7.43
C ARG A 447 25.77 -14.86 6.17
N ASP A 448 26.13 -16.13 6.28
CA ASP A 448 25.88 -17.18 5.28
C ASP A 448 24.42 -17.68 5.27
N LYS A 449 23.61 -17.36 6.30
CA LYS A 449 22.21 -17.78 6.44
C LYS A 449 21.20 -16.64 6.32
N LEU A 450 21.56 -15.50 5.72
CA LEU A 450 20.65 -14.35 5.61
C LEU A 450 19.35 -14.68 4.82
N LEU A 451 19.40 -15.59 3.84
CA LEU A 451 18.22 -15.97 3.06
C LEU A 451 17.40 -17.08 3.73
N SER A 452 18.07 -17.98 4.45
CA SER A 452 17.51 -19.23 4.97
C SER A 452 17.11 -19.15 6.45
N GLY A 453 17.75 -18.28 7.23
CA GLY A 453 17.67 -18.28 8.69
C GLY A 453 16.26 -18.04 9.25
N GLN A 454 15.44 -17.26 8.56
CA GLN A 454 14.02 -17.07 8.91
C GLN A 454 13.08 -17.96 8.11
N ALA A 455 13.54 -18.49 6.98
CA ALA A 455 12.72 -19.34 6.14
C ALA A 455 12.56 -20.73 6.78
N LEU A 456 13.68 -21.31 7.22
CA LEU A 456 13.76 -22.72 7.57
C LEU A 456 13.69 -22.97 9.08
N ILE A 457 12.94 -24.00 9.46
CA ILE A 457 12.95 -24.55 10.83
C ILE A 457 13.97 -25.69 10.87
N ARG A 458 14.98 -25.56 11.73
CA ARG A 458 16.14 -26.48 11.80
C ARG A 458 16.13 -27.37 13.01
N LYS A 459 15.56 -26.86 14.10
CA LYS A 459 15.62 -27.47 15.41
C LYS A 459 14.23 -27.55 15.99
N PHE A 460 13.79 -28.76 16.31
CA PHE A 460 12.65 -28.94 17.21
C PHE A 460 13.11 -28.66 18.65
N ASP A 461 12.63 -27.57 19.23
CA ASP A 461 12.95 -27.15 20.60
C ASP A 461 11.66 -27.14 21.45
N PRO A 462 11.27 -28.29 22.02
CA PRO A 462 10.03 -28.40 22.79
C PRO A 462 10.06 -27.52 24.05
N GLU A 463 11.23 -27.26 24.63
CA GLU A 463 11.36 -26.39 25.79
C GLU A 463 11.09 -24.93 25.42
N ALA A 464 11.58 -24.46 24.27
CA ALA A 464 11.30 -23.12 23.79
C ALA A 464 9.82 -22.93 23.44
N ILE A 465 9.19 -23.94 22.84
CA ILE A 465 7.74 -23.95 22.60
C ILE A 465 6.96 -23.90 23.92
N GLN A 466 7.36 -24.69 24.92
CA GLN A 466 6.73 -24.69 26.23
C GLN A 466 6.88 -23.33 26.92
N ARG A 467 8.08 -22.71 26.89
CA ARG A 467 8.28 -21.35 27.41
C ARG A 467 7.35 -20.33 26.76
N GLY A 468 7.17 -20.42 25.44
CA GLY A 468 6.22 -19.60 24.71
C GLY A 468 4.79 -19.82 25.21
N LEU A 469 4.32 -21.07 25.28
CA LEU A 469 3.00 -21.42 25.81
C LEU A 469 2.80 -20.93 27.24
N ASP A 470 3.82 -21.01 28.10
CA ASP A 470 3.75 -20.58 29.50
C ASP A 470 3.48 -19.07 29.64
N CYS A 471 3.75 -18.26 28.62
CA CYS A 471 3.34 -16.85 28.57
C CYS A 471 1.83 -16.66 28.37
N LEU A 472 1.14 -17.62 27.76
CA LEU A 472 -0.29 -17.54 27.44
C LEU A 472 -1.13 -17.94 28.66
N THR A 473 -1.30 -17.01 29.60
CA THR A 473 -1.98 -17.26 30.90
C THR A 473 -3.01 -16.18 31.25
N PRO A 474 -4.00 -16.48 32.11
CA PRO A 474 -4.99 -15.50 32.55
C PRO A 474 -4.38 -14.31 33.29
N SER A 475 -3.22 -14.46 33.91
CA SER A 475 -2.51 -13.35 34.59
C SER A 475 -1.67 -12.49 33.65
N ASN A 476 -1.38 -12.96 32.43
CA ASN A 476 -0.44 -12.33 31.51
C ASN A 476 -1.10 -11.93 30.17
N PHE A 477 -2.36 -11.47 30.21
CA PHE A 477 -3.06 -11.05 29.01
C PHE A 477 -3.93 -9.82 29.23
N ARG A 478 -4.28 -9.18 28.13
CA ARG A 478 -5.37 -8.23 28.02
C ARG A 478 -6.11 -8.48 26.71
N PHE A 479 -7.29 -7.89 26.53
CA PHE A 479 -7.93 -7.89 25.23
C PHE A 479 -8.58 -6.55 24.89
N THR A 480 -8.63 -6.25 23.60
CA THR A 480 -9.33 -5.09 23.03
C THR A 480 -10.53 -5.56 22.23
N LEU A 481 -11.69 -4.97 22.46
CA LEU A 481 -12.94 -5.20 21.76
C LEU A 481 -13.37 -3.90 21.07
N SER A 482 -13.41 -3.91 19.74
CA SER A 482 -13.78 -2.73 18.94
C SER A 482 -15.13 -2.96 18.25
N ALA A 483 -16.12 -2.09 18.52
CA ALA A 483 -17.45 -2.14 17.91
C ALA A 483 -18.19 -0.79 17.94
N GLN A 484 -19.05 -0.55 16.94
CA GLN A 484 -19.98 0.61 16.94
C GLN A 484 -21.20 0.39 17.85
N ASP A 485 -21.51 -0.86 18.21
CA ASP A 485 -22.77 -1.25 18.83
C ASP A 485 -22.94 -0.76 20.29
N PHE A 486 -21.91 -0.16 20.90
CA PHE A 486 -22.00 0.42 22.24
C PHE A 486 -22.73 1.77 22.23
N PRO A 487 -23.53 2.09 23.28
CA PRO A 487 -24.27 3.34 23.33
C PRO A 487 -23.33 4.56 23.45
N ALA A 488 -23.79 5.74 23.03
CA ALA A 488 -22.95 6.93 22.90
C ALA A 488 -22.34 7.41 24.23
N ASP A 489 -23.02 7.17 25.36
CA ASP A 489 -22.62 7.50 26.73
C ASP A 489 -21.72 6.42 27.38
N PHE A 490 -21.41 5.34 26.67
CA PHE A 490 -20.55 4.26 27.17
C PHE A 490 -19.08 4.68 27.35
N TRP A 491 -18.62 5.63 26.55
CA TRP A 491 -17.22 6.02 26.45
C TRP A 491 -16.85 7.10 27.48
N ASP A 492 -15.80 6.87 28.26
CA ASP A 492 -15.34 7.78 29.31
C ASP A 492 -13.97 8.41 29.03
N LYS A 493 -13.26 7.92 28.00
CA LYS A 493 -11.94 8.40 27.60
C LYS A 493 -11.83 8.61 26.10
N LYS A 494 -10.88 9.45 25.72
CA LYS A 494 -10.50 9.74 24.35
C LYS A 494 -8.98 9.68 24.23
N GLU A 495 -8.48 8.90 23.27
CA GLU A 495 -7.05 8.83 22.94
C GLU A 495 -6.61 10.19 22.35
N LYS A 496 -5.41 10.64 22.72
CA LYS A 496 -4.94 12.01 22.50
C LYS A 496 -4.79 12.38 21.01
N TRP A 497 -4.19 11.51 20.21
CA TRP A 497 -3.70 11.88 18.87
C TRP A 497 -4.75 11.66 17.77
N TYR A 498 -5.48 10.54 17.84
CA TYR A 498 -6.49 10.15 16.86
C TYR A 498 -7.90 10.41 17.37
N GLY A 499 -8.08 10.74 18.65
CA GLY A 499 -9.40 10.98 19.20
C GLY A 499 -10.25 9.72 19.35
N THR A 500 -9.63 8.54 19.44
CA THR A 500 -10.34 7.26 19.61
C THR A 500 -11.09 7.25 20.93
N GLN A 501 -12.42 7.18 20.88
CA GLN A 501 -13.24 7.01 22.07
C GLN A 501 -13.06 5.58 22.59
N TYR A 502 -12.79 5.43 23.88
CA TYR A 502 -12.55 4.13 24.47
C TYR A 502 -12.96 4.09 25.94
N LYS A 503 -13.05 2.87 26.47
CA LYS A 503 -13.23 2.58 27.89
C LYS A 503 -12.26 1.46 28.28
N MET A 504 -11.58 1.58 29.41
CA MET A 504 -10.62 0.57 29.87
C MET A 504 -10.94 0.18 31.32
N GLU A 505 -11.13 -1.11 31.54
CA GLU A 505 -11.53 -1.67 32.84
C GLU A 505 -10.72 -2.92 33.18
N ARG A 506 -10.73 -3.34 34.45
CA ARG A 506 -10.24 -4.67 34.83
C ARG A 506 -11.19 -5.73 34.29
N ILE A 507 -10.64 -6.86 33.86
CA ILE A 507 -11.45 -8.02 33.51
C ILE A 507 -12.27 -8.43 34.74
N PRO A 508 -13.58 -8.70 34.61
CA PRO A 508 -14.43 -9.11 35.72
C PRO A 508 -13.86 -10.31 36.50
N ASN A 509 -13.99 -10.28 37.83
CA ASN A 509 -13.39 -11.28 38.72
C ASN A 509 -13.93 -12.69 38.48
N ASP A 510 -15.20 -12.82 38.14
CA ASP A 510 -15.87 -14.06 37.76
C ASP A 510 -15.29 -14.63 36.46
N LEU A 511 -15.13 -13.79 35.42
CA LEU A 511 -14.47 -14.22 34.18
C LEU A 511 -13.02 -14.65 34.45
N MET A 512 -12.24 -13.86 35.20
CA MET A 512 -10.86 -14.25 35.55
C MET A 512 -10.80 -15.56 36.33
N ALA A 513 -11.73 -15.80 37.25
CA ALA A 513 -11.82 -17.06 37.99
C ALA A 513 -12.10 -18.25 37.07
N ASP A 514 -13.04 -18.10 36.13
CA ASP A 514 -13.34 -19.12 35.11
C ASP A 514 -12.10 -19.45 34.28
N LEU A 515 -11.35 -18.43 33.81
CA LEU A 515 -10.14 -18.64 33.01
C LEU A 515 -9.03 -19.37 33.79
N ILE A 516 -8.90 -19.07 35.09
CA ILE A 516 -7.97 -19.78 35.98
C ILE A 516 -8.40 -21.23 36.18
N GLU A 517 -9.70 -21.51 36.33
CA GLU A 517 -10.22 -22.89 36.42
C GLU A 517 -9.96 -23.67 35.11
N ILE A 518 -10.23 -23.05 33.95
CA ILE A 518 -10.04 -23.66 32.62
C ILE A 518 -8.58 -24.12 32.43
N ILE A 519 -7.62 -23.27 32.79
CA ILE A 519 -6.19 -23.61 32.67
C ILE A 519 -5.78 -24.73 33.63
N ARG A 520 -6.46 -24.88 34.78
CA ARG A 520 -6.20 -25.97 35.74
C ARG A 520 -6.89 -27.29 35.37
N THR A 521 -7.86 -27.25 34.46
CA THR A 521 -8.72 -28.42 34.13
C THR A 521 -8.73 -28.71 32.63
N PRO A 522 -7.57 -29.04 32.00
CA PRO A 522 -7.48 -29.22 30.55
C PRO A 522 -8.39 -30.32 29.98
N ALA A 523 -8.81 -31.29 30.79
CA ALA A 523 -9.78 -32.32 30.38
C ALA A 523 -11.22 -31.79 30.22
N LYS A 524 -11.56 -30.64 30.81
CA LYS A 524 -12.89 -30.02 30.78
C LYS A 524 -12.95 -29.00 29.62
N ARG A 525 -13.13 -29.51 28.41
CA ARG A 525 -13.23 -28.72 27.17
C ARG A 525 -14.27 -29.32 26.20
N PRO A 526 -14.81 -28.54 25.25
CA PRO A 526 -15.63 -29.08 24.17
C PRO A 526 -14.87 -30.18 23.40
N SER A 527 -15.57 -31.27 23.07
CA SER A 527 -15.01 -32.41 22.33
C SER A 527 -14.62 -32.06 20.89
N GLU A 528 -15.22 -30.99 20.36
CA GLU A 528 -15.01 -30.44 19.03
C GLU A 528 -13.66 -29.73 18.90
N LEU A 529 -13.04 -29.33 20.01
CA LEU A 529 -11.66 -28.86 20.00
C LEU A 529 -10.74 -30.08 19.96
N HIS A 530 -9.74 -30.11 19.10
CA HIS A 530 -8.66 -31.12 19.13
C HIS A 530 -7.48 -30.66 18.26
N LEU A 531 -6.35 -31.38 18.34
CA LEU A 531 -5.23 -31.16 17.43
C LEU A 531 -5.62 -31.49 15.98
N PRO A 532 -5.01 -30.83 14.99
CA PRO A 532 -5.24 -31.16 13.58
C PRO A 532 -4.75 -32.58 13.26
N ALA A 533 -5.29 -33.14 12.17
CA ALA A 533 -4.75 -34.36 11.57
C ALA A 533 -3.46 -34.04 10.79
N LYS A 534 -2.78 -35.08 10.31
CA LYS A 534 -1.65 -34.90 9.38
C LYS A 534 -2.14 -34.33 8.06
N ASN A 535 -1.37 -33.42 7.49
CA ASN A 535 -1.75 -32.77 6.24
C ASN A 535 -1.47 -33.68 5.02
N GLU A 536 -2.55 -34.13 4.36
CA GLU A 536 -2.51 -35.03 3.19
C GLU A 536 -2.19 -34.29 1.87
N PHE A 537 -2.18 -32.95 1.88
CA PHE A 537 -1.86 -32.13 0.70
C PHE A 537 -0.37 -31.89 0.50
N ILE A 538 0.48 -32.23 1.47
CA ILE A 538 1.94 -32.04 1.36
C ILE A 538 2.45 -32.73 0.09
N PRO A 539 3.04 -31.97 -0.86
CA PRO A 539 3.41 -32.50 -2.16
C PRO A 539 4.52 -33.53 -2.03
N GLN A 540 4.33 -34.69 -2.65
CA GLN A 540 5.31 -35.77 -2.70
C GLN A 540 6.08 -35.75 -4.02
N ARG A 541 5.41 -35.37 -5.11
CA ARG A 541 6.02 -35.25 -6.44
C ARG A 541 6.45 -33.81 -6.72
N LEU A 542 7.75 -33.57 -6.61
CA LEU A 542 8.38 -32.25 -6.81
C LEU A 542 9.29 -32.23 -8.06
N ASP A 543 9.18 -33.25 -8.92
CA ASP A 543 9.98 -33.37 -10.14
C ASP A 543 9.59 -32.32 -11.19
N VAL A 544 10.61 -31.75 -11.83
CA VAL A 544 10.45 -30.80 -12.93
C VAL A 544 11.28 -31.28 -14.12
N GLU A 545 10.61 -31.57 -15.23
CA GLU A 545 11.29 -31.90 -16.48
C GLU A 545 11.75 -30.60 -17.17
N LYS A 546 13.03 -30.24 -16.97
CA LYS A 546 13.64 -29.11 -17.65
C LYS A 546 13.99 -29.48 -19.09
N LYS A 547 13.42 -28.75 -20.06
CA LYS A 547 13.79 -28.84 -21.48
C LYS A 547 14.38 -27.51 -21.92
N GLU A 548 15.67 -27.49 -22.25
CA GLU A 548 16.28 -26.26 -22.74
C GLU A 548 15.63 -25.83 -24.05
N VAL A 549 15.13 -24.59 -24.07
CA VAL A 549 14.56 -23.93 -25.25
C VAL A 549 15.47 -22.77 -25.64
N SER A 550 15.57 -22.48 -26.94
CA SER A 550 16.37 -21.36 -27.44
C SER A 550 15.79 -20.00 -27.05
N ALA A 551 14.46 -19.90 -27.02
CA ALA A 551 13.71 -18.77 -26.50
C ALA A 551 12.37 -19.26 -25.96
N PRO A 552 11.85 -18.68 -24.87
CA PRO A 552 10.55 -19.05 -24.36
C PRO A 552 9.41 -18.69 -25.31
N ALA A 553 8.39 -19.54 -25.37
CA ALA A 553 7.20 -19.27 -26.17
C ALA A 553 6.41 -18.10 -25.57
N THR A 554 6.12 -17.09 -26.39
CA THR A 554 5.31 -15.93 -25.95
C THR A 554 3.82 -16.26 -25.83
N THR A 555 3.39 -17.35 -26.48
CA THR A 555 2.01 -17.71 -26.80
C THR A 555 1.65 -19.09 -26.25
N PRO A 556 0.45 -19.27 -25.65
CA PRO A 556 -0.07 -20.58 -25.34
C PRO A 556 -0.65 -21.24 -26.61
N LYS A 557 -0.75 -22.57 -26.60
CA LYS A 557 -1.41 -23.35 -27.65
C LYS A 557 -2.84 -23.66 -27.28
N LEU A 558 -3.71 -23.69 -28.28
CA LEU A 558 -5.11 -24.05 -28.13
C LEU A 558 -5.27 -25.54 -28.41
N LEU A 559 -5.42 -26.33 -27.34
CA LEU A 559 -5.48 -27.80 -27.41
C LEU A 559 -6.89 -28.33 -27.65
N ARG A 560 -7.90 -27.56 -27.27
CA ARG A 560 -9.32 -27.89 -27.41
C ARG A 560 -10.08 -26.61 -27.71
N ASN A 561 -10.84 -26.61 -28.80
CA ASN A 561 -11.67 -25.49 -29.22
C ASN A 561 -12.98 -26.03 -29.80
N ASP A 562 -13.93 -26.35 -28.92
CA ASP A 562 -15.23 -26.83 -29.33
C ASP A 562 -16.34 -25.89 -28.85
N ARG A 563 -17.60 -26.30 -29.04
CA ARG A 563 -18.76 -25.46 -28.72
C ARG A 563 -18.83 -25.11 -27.23
N ASN A 564 -18.34 -25.98 -26.35
CA ASN A 564 -18.53 -25.88 -24.91
C ASN A 564 -17.24 -25.49 -24.16
N VAL A 565 -16.08 -25.93 -24.66
CA VAL A 565 -14.79 -25.78 -23.99
C VAL A 565 -13.74 -25.18 -24.93
N ARG A 566 -12.98 -24.22 -24.38
CA ARG A 566 -11.76 -23.70 -24.96
C ARG A 566 -10.59 -23.87 -23.97
N LEU A 567 -9.62 -24.71 -24.31
CA LEU A 567 -8.44 -25.03 -23.49
C LEU A 567 -7.17 -24.47 -24.11
N TRP A 568 -6.56 -23.52 -23.41
CA TRP A 568 -5.22 -23.02 -23.64
C TRP A 568 -4.22 -23.74 -22.75
N PHE A 569 -3.08 -24.08 -23.31
CA PHE A 569 -1.99 -24.76 -22.62
C PHE A 569 -0.65 -24.14 -22.96
N LYS A 570 0.18 -24.00 -21.93
CA LYS A 570 1.61 -23.75 -22.08
C LYS A 570 2.36 -24.55 -21.02
N LYS A 571 3.37 -25.33 -21.40
CA LYS A 571 4.32 -25.90 -20.45
C LYS A 571 5.28 -24.80 -20.01
N ASP A 572 5.62 -24.73 -18.73
CA ASP A 572 6.67 -23.83 -18.26
C ASP A 572 7.99 -24.13 -18.98
N ASP A 573 8.57 -23.08 -19.54
CA ASP A 573 9.81 -23.09 -20.30
C ASP A 573 10.83 -22.05 -19.78
N GLN A 574 10.57 -21.46 -18.61
CA GLN A 574 11.36 -20.37 -18.05
C GLN A 574 11.76 -20.59 -16.58
N PHE A 575 10.81 -20.98 -15.72
CA PHE A 575 10.98 -20.87 -14.27
C PHE A 575 11.35 -22.20 -13.60
N TRP A 576 10.96 -23.31 -14.20
CA TRP A 576 11.31 -24.67 -13.81
C TRP A 576 10.97 -24.99 -12.34
N VAL A 577 9.81 -24.54 -11.89
CA VAL A 577 9.26 -24.84 -10.56
C VAL A 577 8.27 -26.01 -10.63
N PRO A 578 8.11 -26.82 -9.55
CA PRO A 578 7.09 -27.87 -9.48
C PRO A 578 5.71 -27.28 -9.18
N LYS A 579 5.35 -26.22 -9.90
CA LYS A 579 4.13 -25.44 -9.71
C LYS A 579 3.40 -25.27 -11.02
N ALA A 580 2.09 -25.07 -10.93
CA ALA A 580 1.24 -24.73 -12.06
C ALA A 580 0.15 -23.74 -11.63
N ASN A 581 -0.46 -23.12 -12.63
CA ASN A 581 -1.61 -22.23 -12.50
C ASN A 581 -2.67 -22.72 -13.49
N VAL A 582 -3.85 -23.02 -12.97
CA VAL A 582 -5.03 -23.42 -13.75
C VAL A 582 -6.09 -22.35 -13.54
N HIS A 583 -6.39 -21.60 -14.60
CA HIS A 583 -7.51 -20.66 -14.62
C HIS A 583 -8.68 -21.29 -15.35
N VAL A 584 -9.88 -21.14 -14.79
CA VAL A 584 -11.14 -21.58 -15.37
C VAL A 584 -12.11 -20.40 -15.32
N ALA A 585 -12.64 -19.97 -16.46
CA ALA A 585 -13.74 -19.02 -16.51
C ALA A 585 -15.01 -19.67 -17.08
N LEU A 586 -16.08 -19.60 -16.30
CA LEU A 586 -17.42 -20.00 -16.69
C LEU A 586 -18.15 -18.77 -17.21
N ARG A 587 -18.08 -18.55 -18.53
CA ARG A 587 -18.85 -17.48 -19.16
C ARG A 587 -20.33 -17.81 -19.08
N ASN A 588 -21.12 -16.86 -18.59
CA ASN A 588 -22.57 -16.97 -18.49
C ASN A 588 -23.21 -15.59 -18.72
N SER A 589 -24.53 -15.55 -18.84
CA SER A 589 -25.28 -14.33 -19.18
C SER A 589 -26.02 -13.72 -18.00
N ILE A 590 -25.88 -14.25 -16.78
CA ILE A 590 -26.74 -13.87 -15.64
C ILE A 590 -25.98 -13.23 -14.47
N THR A 591 -24.65 -13.33 -14.40
CA THR A 591 -23.88 -12.81 -13.25
C THR A 591 -23.89 -11.29 -13.09
N GLU A 592 -24.23 -10.51 -14.11
CA GLU A 592 -24.21 -9.05 -14.08
C GLU A 592 -25.41 -8.38 -14.79
N THR A 593 -26.50 -9.09 -15.04
CA THR A 593 -27.63 -8.54 -15.81
C THR A 593 -28.34 -7.39 -15.10
N SER A 594 -28.28 -7.38 -13.77
CA SER A 594 -28.83 -6.33 -12.90
C SER A 594 -28.02 -6.23 -11.61
N PRO A 595 -28.15 -5.13 -10.85
CA PRO A 595 -27.60 -5.05 -9.50
C PRO A 595 -28.01 -6.23 -8.60
N PHE A 596 -29.28 -6.65 -8.66
CA PHE A 596 -29.79 -7.82 -7.94
C PHE A 596 -29.00 -9.10 -8.26
N THR A 597 -28.86 -9.43 -9.54
CA THR A 597 -28.16 -10.67 -9.95
C THR A 597 -26.67 -10.61 -9.64
N ALA A 598 -26.04 -9.43 -9.71
CA ALA A 598 -24.65 -9.24 -9.31
C ALA A 598 -24.43 -9.49 -7.81
N VAL A 599 -25.35 -9.03 -6.97
CA VAL A 599 -25.31 -9.28 -5.52
C VAL A 599 -25.56 -10.75 -5.20
N VAL A 600 -26.57 -11.38 -5.83
CA VAL A 600 -26.85 -12.82 -5.65
C VAL A 600 -25.65 -13.67 -6.08
N ALA A 601 -24.99 -13.33 -7.19
CA ALA A 601 -23.77 -14.00 -7.64
C ALA A 601 -22.62 -13.89 -6.65
N MET A 602 -22.45 -12.71 -6.04
CA MET A 602 -21.46 -12.49 -4.99
C MET A 602 -21.76 -13.32 -3.74
N LEU A 603 -22.99 -13.30 -3.24
CA LEU A 603 -23.38 -14.08 -2.06
C LEU A 603 -23.18 -15.58 -2.30
N TYR A 604 -23.57 -16.09 -3.47
CA TYR A 604 -23.35 -17.48 -3.84
C TYR A 604 -21.86 -17.85 -3.82
N LYS A 605 -21.00 -17.04 -4.46
CA LYS A 605 -19.55 -17.24 -4.43
C LYS A 605 -19.02 -17.24 -2.99
N ASP A 606 -19.43 -16.27 -2.16
CA ASP A 606 -18.92 -16.13 -0.80
C ASP A 606 -19.36 -17.28 0.11
N LEU A 607 -20.56 -17.82 -0.12
CA LEU A 607 -21.07 -19.02 0.56
C LEU A 607 -20.31 -20.29 0.14
N VAL A 608 -19.96 -20.40 -1.14
CA VAL A 608 -19.10 -21.50 -1.61
C VAL A 608 -17.73 -21.43 -0.96
N ASP A 609 -17.08 -20.26 -0.93
CA ASP A 609 -15.78 -20.07 -0.28
C ASP A 609 -15.83 -20.37 1.22
N ASP A 610 -16.87 -19.91 1.92
CA ASP A 610 -17.07 -20.18 3.34
C ASP A 610 -17.20 -21.69 3.63
N SER A 611 -17.85 -22.45 2.73
CA SER A 611 -17.97 -23.91 2.87
C SER A 611 -16.69 -24.70 2.58
N LEU A 612 -15.75 -24.09 1.87
CA LEU A 612 -14.49 -24.70 1.47
C LEU A 612 -13.34 -24.41 2.44
N THR A 613 -13.47 -23.39 3.30
CA THR A 613 -12.39 -22.88 4.17
C THR A 613 -11.73 -24.01 4.96
N GLU A 614 -12.50 -24.82 5.71
CA GLU A 614 -11.93 -25.88 6.56
C GLU A 614 -11.19 -26.98 5.76
N TYR A 615 -11.65 -27.30 4.55
CA TYR A 615 -11.02 -28.32 3.71
C TYR A 615 -9.78 -27.80 2.99
N ALA A 616 -9.86 -26.57 2.48
CA ALA A 616 -8.81 -25.99 1.66
C ALA A 616 -7.62 -25.48 2.48
N TYR A 617 -7.79 -25.29 3.79
CA TYR A 617 -6.71 -24.79 4.66
C TYR A 617 -5.47 -25.69 4.65
N ASP A 618 -5.64 -27.02 4.70
CA ASP A 618 -4.52 -27.95 4.61
C ASP A 618 -3.80 -27.84 3.26
N ALA A 619 -4.56 -27.60 2.17
CA ALA A 619 -3.97 -27.36 0.85
C ALA A 619 -3.17 -26.05 0.81
N GLU A 620 -3.70 -24.98 1.42
CA GLU A 620 -3.02 -23.68 1.52
C GLU A 620 -1.70 -23.79 2.28
N LEU A 621 -1.69 -24.45 3.45
CA LEU A 621 -0.47 -24.74 4.20
C LEU A 621 0.55 -25.55 3.38
N ALA A 622 0.07 -26.45 2.52
CA ALA A 622 0.88 -27.24 1.61
C ALA A 622 1.35 -26.47 0.36
N GLY A 623 1.06 -25.16 0.25
CA GLY A 623 1.44 -24.31 -0.86
C GLY A 623 0.60 -24.51 -2.12
N LEU A 624 -0.68 -24.84 -1.94
CA LEU A 624 -1.69 -24.99 -2.99
C LEU A 624 -2.94 -24.17 -2.64
N GLU A 625 -3.21 -23.15 -3.44
CA GLU A 625 -4.28 -22.19 -3.18
C GLU A 625 -5.35 -22.28 -4.26
N TYR A 626 -6.57 -21.85 -3.92
CA TYR A 626 -7.63 -21.61 -4.88
C TYR A 626 -8.24 -20.23 -4.66
N VAL A 627 -8.81 -19.65 -5.72
CA VAL A 627 -9.59 -18.42 -5.63
C VAL A 627 -10.80 -18.57 -6.54
N VAL A 628 -12.01 -18.45 -5.98
CA VAL A 628 -13.22 -18.22 -6.75
C VAL A 628 -13.48 -16.72 -6.77
N TYR A 629 -13.77 -16.14 -7.93
CA TYR A 629 -14.15 -14.74 -8.01
C TYR A 629 -15.11 -14.48 -9.17
N ARG A 630 -15.79 -13.35 -9.11
CA ARG A 630 -16.72 -12.92 -10.15
C ARG A 630 -16.03 -11.90 -11.05
N SER A 631 -16.25 -11.99 -12.35
CA SER A 631 -15.88 -10.94 -13.31
C SER A 631 -17.09 -10.57 -14.18
N ALA A 632 -16.93 -9.58 -15.07
CA ALA A 632 -18.01 -9.18 -15.97
C ALA A 632 -18.42 -10.34 -16.88
N GLY A 633 -19.66 -10.80 -16.72
CA GLY A 633 -20.23 -11.94 -17.45
C GLY A 633 -19.61 -13.32 -17.16
N ARG A 634 -18.86 -13.50 -16.05
CA ARG A 634 -18.20 -14.77 -15.73
C ARG A 634 -18.13 -15.07 -14.23
N LEU A 635 -18.14 -16.35 -13.92
CA LEU A 635 -17.68 -16.90 -12.64
C LEU A 635 -16.33 -17.58 -12.90
N GLU A 636 -15.28 -17.16 -12.20
CA GLU A 636 -13.92 -17.63 -12.42
C GLU A 636 -13.39 -18.41 -11.20
N LEU A 637 -12.56 -19.40 -11.48
CA LEU A 637 -11.85 -20.22 -10.51
C LEU A 637 -10.38 -20.29 -10.94
N THR A 638 -9.48 -20.00 -10.03
CA THR A 638 -8.04 -20.24 -10.20
C THR A 638 -7.57 -21.24 -9.15
N VAL A 639 -6.74 -22.20 -9.56
CA VAL A 639 -5.97 -23.06 -8.64
C VAL A 639 -4.50 -22.90 -8.98
N SER A 640 -3.68 -22.56 -7.99
CA SER A 640 -2.27 -22.23 -8.16
C SER A 640 -1.42 -22.79 -7.03
N GLY A 641 -0.23 -23.30 -7.35
CA GLY A 641 0.67 -23.87 -6.35
C GLY A 641 1.34 -25.14 -6.83
N TYR A 642 1.76 -26.02 -5.90
CA TYR A 642 2.43 -27.27 -6.26
C TYR A 642 1.52 -28.20 -7.06
N ASN A 643 2.00 -28.68 -8.21
CA ASN A 643 1.14 -29.34 -9.19
C ASN A 643 0.72 -30.78 -8.82
N ASP A 644 1.31 -31.39 -7.78
CA ASP A 644 1.07 -32.78 -7.37
C ASP A 644 -0.41 -33.05 -7.01
N LYS A 645 -0.97 -32.26 -6.09
CA LYS A 645 -2.35 -32.42 -5.57
C LYS A 645 -3.36 -31.42 -6.15
N MET A 646 -2.95 -30.62 -7.14
CA MET A 646 -3.76 -29.57 -7.76
C MET A 646 -5.11 -30.06 -8.29
N HIS A 647 -5.13 -31.21 -8.97
CA HIS A 647 -6.35 -31.79 -9.51
C HIS A 647 -7.35 -32.22 -8.43
N VAL A 648 -6.86 -32.65 -7.26
CA VAL A 648 -7.70 -33.03 -6.10
C VAL A 648 -8.41 -31.79 -5.54
N LEU A 649 -7.67 -30.69 -5.35
CA LEU A 649 -8.27 -29.44 -4.90
C LEU A 649 -9.25 -28.89 -5.94
N LEU A 650 -8.87 -28.88 -7.23
CA LEU A 650 -9.72 -28.43 -8.31
C LEU A 650 -11.05 -29.20 -8.35
N GLU A 651 -11.01 -30.54 -8.31
CA GLU A 651 -12.21 -31.37 -8.27
C GLU A 651 -13.10 -31.02 -7.08
N LYS A 652 -12.52 -30.87 -5.89
CA LYS A 652 -13.29 -30.52 -4.69
C LYS A 652 -13.98 -29.16 -4.82
N VAL A 653 -13.28 -28.15 -5.33
CA VAL A 653 -13.85 -26.81 -5.52
C VAL A 653 -14.95 -26.83 -6.58
N LEU A 654 -14.78 -27.57 -7.69
CA LEU A 654 -15.82 -27.73 -8.72
C LEU A 654 -17.06 -28.45 -8.17
N ILE A 655 -16.89 -29.49 -7.35
CA ILE A 655 -18.00 -30.17 -6.68
C ILE A 655 -18.69 -29.22 -5.71
N ALA A 656 -17.92 -28.47 -4.91
CA ALA A 656 -18.48 -27.50 -3.98
C ALA A 656 -19.26 -26.41 -4.71
N LEU A 657 -18.78 -25.90 -5.86
CA LEU A 657 -19.55 -25.01 -6.72
C LEU A 657 -20.87 -25.68 -7.16
N ARG A 658 -20.80 -26.86 -7.79
CA ARG A 658 -21.98 -27.53 -8.36
C ARG A 658 -23.05 -27.90 -7.33
N ASP A 659 -22.62 -28.48 -6.21
CA ASP A 659 -23.47 -29.15 -5.24
C ASP A 659 -23.63 -28.34 -3.94
N HIS A 660 -23.27 -27.05 -3.94
CA HIS A 660 -23.32 -26.21 -2.74
C HIS A 660 -24.72 -26.20 -2.10
N GLU A 661 -24.79 -26.56 -0.82
CA GLU A 661 -25.99 -26.42 -0.01
C GLU A 661 -25.94 -25.13 0.80
N VAL A 662 -26.73 -24.13 0.40
CA VAL A 662 -26.82 -22.86 1.12
C VAL A 662 -27.57 -23.07 2.43
N LYS A 663 -26.84 -22.97 3.54
CA LYS A 663 -27.40 -23.01 4.91
C LYS A 663 -27.90 -21.64 5.35
N GLU A 664 -28.99 -21.62 6.11
CA GLU A 664 -29.68 -20.38 6.52
C GLU A 664 -28.85 -19.51 7.46
N ASP A 665 -28.25 -20.13 8.48
CA ASP A 665 -27.34 -19.46 9.41
C ASP A 665 -26.13 -18.82 8.70
N ARG A 666 -25.52 -19.53 7.75
CA ARG A 666 -24.38 -19.01 6.97
C ARG A 666 -24.81 -17.90 6.00
N PHE A 667 -25.96 -18.04 5.36
CA PHE A 667 -26.52 -17.03 4.48
C PHE A 667 -26.72 -15.70 5.21
N GLU A 668 -27.35 -15.71 6.40
CA GLU A 668 -27.59 -14.49 7.16
C GLU A 668 -26.27 -13.81 7.60
N ILE A 669 -25.28 -14.60 8.06
CA ILE A 669 -23.96 -14.07 8.42
C ILE A 669 -23.26 -13.41 7.23
N ILE A 670 -23.26 -14.06 6.06
CA ILE A 670 -22.58 -13.56 4.86
C ILE A 670 -23.33 -12.36 4.27
N LYS A 671 -24.67 -12.38 4.27
CA LYS A 671 -25.52 -11.27 3.82
C LYS A 671 -25.29 -10.02 4.69
N GLU A 672 -25.29 -10.17 6.01
CA GLU A 672 -25.02 -9.06 6.92
C GLU A 672 -23.59 -8.52 6.73
N ARG A 673 -22.59 -9.40 6.63
CA ARG A 673 -21.18 -9.01 6.37
C ARG A 673 -21.04 -8.24 5.06
N ALA A 674 -21.68 -8.72 3.99
CA ALA A 674 -21.66 -8.07 2.68
C ALA A 674 -22.27 -6.66 2.75
N LEU A 675 -23.45 -6.52 3.39
CA LEU A 675 -24.12 -5.24 3.55
C LEU A 675 -23.25 -4.25 4.32
N ARG A 676 -22.63 -4.73 5.41
CA ARG A 676 -21.71 -3.94 6.22
C ARG A 676 -20.48 -3.50 5.43
N SER A 677 -19.89 -4.41 4.66
CA SER A 677 -18.74 -4.12 3.79
C SER A 677 -19.08 -3.05 2.75
N PHE A 678 -20.26 -3.11 2.14
CA PHE A 678 -20.69 -2.09 1.18
C PHE A 678 -20.90 -0.72 1.84
N LYS A 679 -21.54 -0.68 3.01
CA LYS A 679 -21.70 0.57 3.78
C LYS A 679 -20.34 1.14 4.19
N ASN A 680 -19.44 0.32 4.72
CA ASN A 680 -18.09 0.74 5.12
C ASN A 680 -17.27 1.26 3.94
N SER A 681 -17.53 0.79 2.71
CA SER A 681 -16.85 1.32 1.53
C SER A 681 -17.12 2.81 1.30
N GLU A 682 -18.24 3.36 1.79
CA GLU A 682 -18.54 4.80 1.75
C GLU A 682 -17.77 5.61 2.82
N TYR A 683 -17.13 4.94 3.77
CA TYR A 683 -16.30 5.53 4.83
C TYR A 683 -14.79 5.33 4.60
N ALA A 684 -14.39 4.63 3.54
CA ALA A 684 -13.00 4.48 3.15
C ALA A 684 -12.38 5.83 2.74
N ASP A 685 -11.05 5.91 2.67
CA ASP A 685 -10.38 7.11 2.16
C ASP A 685 -10.91 7.51 0.77
N PRO A 686 -11.15 8.81 0.49
CA PRO A 686 -11.71 9.28 -0.78
C PRO A 686 -11.00 8.71 -2.03
N TYR A 687 -9.67 8.66 -2.03
CA TYR A 687 -8.90 8.10 -3.16
C TYR A 687 -9.19 6.61 -3.44
N ARG A 688 -9.64 5.84 -2.44
CA ARG A 688 -10.06 4.44 -2.60
C ARG A 688 -11.49 4.31 -3.11
N GLN A 689 -12.33 5.31 -2.86
CA GLN A 689 -13.73 5.32 -3.31
C GLN A 689 -13.87 5.73 -4.79
N ILE A 690 -13.09 6.71 -5.24
CA ILE A 690 -13.35 7.43 -6.50
C ILE A 690 -13.37 6.55 -7.76
N GLY A 691 -12.56 5.49 -7.78
CA GLY A 691 -12.42 4.60 -8.93
C GLY A 691 -13.73 3.90 -9.34
N ARG A 692 -14.63 3.62 -8.39
CA ARG A 692 -15.92 2.97 -8.71
C ARG A 692 -16.81 3.86 -9.58
N PHE A 693 -16.79 5.17 -9.35
CA PHE A 693 -17.57 6.13 -10.12
C PHE A 693 -16.98 6.34 -11.51
N SER A 694 -15.65 6.37 -11.62
CA SER A 694 -14.95 6.39 -12.91
C SER A 694 -15.32 5.17 -13.76
N GLN A 695 -15.28 3.95 -13.19
CA GLN A 695 -15.70 2.72 -13.89
C GLN A 695 -17.18 2.74 -14.28
N TRP A 696 -18.05 3.26 -13.41
CA TRP A 696 -19.49 3.35 -13.65
C TRP A 696 -19.86 4.21 -14.86
N ILE A 697 -19.19 5.36 -14.97
CA ILE A 697 -19.41 6.34 -16.04
C ILE A 697 -18.73 5.88 -17.34
N ALA A 698 -17.53 5.31 -17.24
CA ALA A 698 -16.73 4.94 -18.42
C ALA A 698 -17.17 3.62 -19.08
N ARG A 699 -17.76 2.66 -18.36
CA ARG A 699 -18.17 1.36 -18.93
C ARG A 699 -19.64 1.33 -19.30
N ASP A 700 -20.01 0.60 -20.35
CA ASP A 700 -21.42 0.39 -20.74
C ASP A 700 -22.24 -0.22 -19.59
N LYS A 701 -21.83 -1.41 -19.13
CA LYS A 701 -22.47 -2.12 -18.02
C LYS A 701 -21.52 -2.19 -16.84
N HIS A 702 -21.93 -1.58 -15.74
CA HIS A 702 -21.25 -1.64 -14.46
C HIS A 702 -22.23 -1.20 -13.37
N TRP A 703 -22.17 -1.88 -12.23
CA TRP A 703 -22.97 -1.60 -11.05
C TRP A 703 -22.03 -1.19 -9.92
N ILE A 704 -22.45 -0.25 -9.09
CA ILE A 704 -21.65 0.24 -7.97
C ILE A 704 -22.23 -0.23 -6.64
N GLN A 705 -21.44 -0.06 -5.58
CA GLN A 705 -21.82 -0.48 -4.23
C GLN A 705 -23.13 0.16 -3.75
N LEU A 706 -23.47 1.37 -4.23
CA LEU A 706 -24.75 2.02 -3.93
C LEU A 706 -25.94 1.18 -4.43
N ASP A 707 -25.87 0.68 -5.67
CA ASP A 707 -26.90 -0.20 -6.22
C ASP A 707 -27.02 -1.50 -5.39
N TYR A 708 -25.88 -2.03 -4.91
CA TYR A 708 -25.87 -3.24 -4.11
C TYR A 708 -26.48 -3.05 -2.72
N ILE A 709 -26.28 -1.89 -2.09
CA ILE A 709 -26.89 -1.55 -0.79
C ILE A 709 -28.41 -1.50 -0.89
N GLU A 710 -28.95 -1.00 -2.01
CA GLU A 710 -30.40 -0.94 -2.24
C GLU A 710 -31.01 -2.32 -2.49
N GLU A 711 -30.34 -3.18 -3.25
CA GLU A 711 -30.85 -4.51 -3.61
C GLU A 711 -30.70 -5.56 -2.51
N LEU A 712 -29.54 -5.59 -1.85
CA LEU A 712 -29.15 -6.66 -0.92
C LEU A 712 -30.19 -6.96 0.18
N PRO A 713 -30.88 -5.98 0.81
CA PRO A 713 -31.92 -6.25 1.79
C PRO A 713 -33.03 -7.18 1.28
N SER A 714 -33.41 -7.06 0.00
CA SER A 714 -34.49 -7.84 -0.62
C SER A 714 -34.09 -9.26 -1.02
N VAL A 715 -32.78 -9.54 -1.12
CA VAL A 715 -32.27 -10.86 -1.54
C VAL A 715 -32.62 -11.92 -0.51
N THR A 716 -33.23 -13.02 -0.96
CA THR A 716 -33.58 -14.16 -0.12
C THR A 716 -32.62 -15.32 -0.31
N ILE A 717 -32.59 -16.26 0.64
CA ILE A 717 -31.83 -17.50 0.51
C ILE A 717 -32.24 -18.32 -0.73
N GLU A 718 -33.53 -18.30 -1.09
CA GLU A 718 -34.04 -19.01 -2.26
C GLU A 718 -33.53 -18.40 -3.57
N ASP A 719 -33.30 -17.09 -3.61
CA ASP A 719 -32.68 -16.44 -4.77
C ASP A 719 -31.27 -16.97 -5.01
N VAL A 720 -30.47 -17.11 -3.96
CA VAL A 720 -29.11 -17.66 -4.02
C VAL A 720 -29.11 -19.14 -4.42
N ARG A 721 -30.00 -19.95 -3.80
CA ARG A 721 -30.15 -21.38 -4.13
C ARG A 721 -30.54 -21.60 -5.59
N ARG A 722 -31.46 -20.79 -6.10
CA ARG A 722 -31.88 -20.83 -7.51
C ARG A 722 -30.74 -20.37 -8.43
N PHE A 723 -30.08 -19.27 -8.09
CA PHE A 723 -28.99 -18.72 -8.89
C PHE A 723 -27.85 -19.71 -9.09
N GLY A 724 -27.41 -20.41 -8.03
CA GLY A 724 -26.32 -21.40 -8.16
C GLY A 724 -26.61 -22.46 -9.23
N LYS A 725 -27.85 -22.96 -9.26
CA LYS A 725 -28.31 -23.92 -10.28
C LYS A 725 -28.39 -23.30 -11.68
N GLU A 726 -28.92 -22.08 -11.78
CA GLU A 726 -29.10 -21.39 -13.06
C GLU A 726 -27.78 -20.96 -13.70
N CYS A 727 -26.83 -20.47 -12.88
CA CYS A 727 -25.52 -19.99 -13.29
C CYS A 727 -24.71 -21.09 -13.96
N LEU A 728 -24.72 -22.29 -13.39
CA LEU A 728 -23.98 -23.46 -13.90
C LEU A 728 -24.74 -24.23 -14.99
N ARG A 729 -26.02 -23.97 -15.19
CA ARG A 729 -26.86 -24.70 -16.16
C ARG A 729 -26.37 -24.50 -17.60
N GLN A 730 -25.93 -23.29 -17.94
CA GLN A 730 -25.51 -22.93 -19.29
C GLN A 730 -24.27 -22.03 -19.24
N SER A 731 -23.16 -22.50 -19.82
CA SER A 731 -21.89 -21.76 -19.80
C SER A 731 -21.01 -22.10 -21.00
N HIS A 732 -20.02 -21.27 -21.26
CA HIS A 732 -18.84 -21.66 -22.05
C HIS A 732 -17.64 -21.69 -21.11
N ILE A 733 -16.86 -22.77 -21.16
CA ILE A 733 -15.73 -23.00 -20.26
C ILE A 733 -14.45 -22.56 -20.97
N GLU A 734 -13.82 -21.51 -20.44
CA GLU A 734 -12.47 -21.08 -20.82
C GLU A 734 -11.46 -21.63 -19.83
N ILE A 735 -10.37 -22.24 -20.29
CA ILE A 735 -9.32 -22.77 -19.41
C ILE A 735 -7.95 -22.32 -19.89
N LEU A 736 -7.10 -21.86 -18.97
CA LEU A 736 -5.65 -21.78 -19.17
C LEU A 736 -4.96 -22.70 -18.17
N ALA A 737 -4.26 -23.72 -18.68
CA ALA A 737 -3.36 -24.56 -17.92
C ALA A 737 -1.89 -24.17 -18.22
N HIS A 738 -1.20 -23.58 -17.25
CA HIS A 738 0.17 -23.10 -17.42
C HIS A 738 1.08 -23.56 -16.27
N GLY A 739 2.23 -24.15 -16.58
CA GLY A 739 3.23 -24.53 -15.56
C GLY A 739 3.86 -25.90 -15.78
N ASN A 740 4.23 -26.56 -14.68
CA ASN A 740 4.72 -27.94 -14.65
C ASN A 740 3.58 -28.96 -14.85
N LEU A 741 2.97 -28.91 -16.03
CA LEU A 741 1.92 -29.81 -16.50
C LEU A 741 2.30 -30.37 -17.88
N TYR A 742 1.82 -31.57 -18.18
CA TYR A 742 1.87 -32.12 -19.52
C TYR A 742 0.58 -31.81 -20.30
N LYS A 743 0.63 -31.96 -21.62
CA LYS A 743 -0.53 -31.76 -22.51
C LYS A 743 -1.72 -32.63 -22.07
N GLU A 744 -1.42 -33.86 -21.67
CA GLU A 744 -2.38 -34.83 -21.17
C GLU A 744 -2.98 -34.42 -19.82
N ASP A 745 -2.21 -33.74 -18.95
CA ASP A 745 -2.73 -33.17 -17.71
C ASP A 745 -3.74 -32.06 -18.00
N ALA A 746 -3.40 -31.16 -18.91
CA ALA A 746 -4.29 -30.06 -19.31
C ALA A 746 -5.61 -30.58 -19.93
N LEU A 747 -5.52 -31.61 -20.78
CA LEU A 747 -6.70 -32.27 -21.34
C LEU A 747 -7.53 -32.96 -20.25
N ARG A 748 -6.91 -33.68 -19.31
CA ARG A 748 -7.60 -34.28 -18.16
C ARG A 748 -8.27 -33.24 -17.27
N ILE A 749 -7.62 -32.11 -17.01
CA ILE A 749 -8.19 -30.97 -16.28
C ILE A 749 -9.42 -30.44 -17.01
N SER A 750 -9.35 -30.23 -18.33
CA SER A 750 -10.51 -29.74 -19.09
C SER A 750 -11.69 -30.72 -19.05
N ASN A 751 -11.41 -32.03 -19.15
CA ASN A 751 -12.42 -33.07 -19.04
C ASN A 751 -13.00 -33.14 -17.63
N LEU A 752 -12.18 -32.96 -16.58
CA LEU A 752 -12.63 -32.92 -15.19
C LEU A 752 -13.59 -31.75 -14.96
N VAL A 753 -13.27 -30.54 -15.44
CA VAL A 753 -14.12 -29.36 -15.32
C VAL A 753 -15.47 -29.60 -16.01
N GLU A 754 -15.44 -30.03 -17.28
CA GLU A 754 -16.66 -30.27 -18.05
C GLU A 754 -17.49 -31.43 -17.50
N ALA A 755 -16.87 -32.55 -17.13
CA ALA A 755 -17.56 -33.72 -16.59
C ALA A 755 -18.13 -33.48 -15.19
N THR A 756 -17.51 -32.61 -14.40
CA THR A 756 -18.03 -32.22 -13.09
C THR A 756 -19.21 -31.27 -13.26
N LEU A 757 -19.04 -30.14 -13.94
CA LEU A 757 -20.06 -29.08 -14.01
C LEU A 757 -21.22 -29.41 -14.99
N LYS A 758 -20.93 -30.15 -16.07
CA LYS A 758 -21.87 -30.55 -17.13
C LYS A 758 -22.76 -29.40 -17.66
N PRO A 759 -22.21 -28.22 -17.97
CA PRO A 759 -23.02 -27.10 -18.46
C PRO A 759 -23.54 -27.38 -19.86
N GLN A 760 -24.73 -26.87 -20.17
CA GLN A 760 -25.17 -26.74 -21.55
C GLN A 760 -24.35 -25.66 -22.27
N PRO A 761 -24.04 -25.82 -23.57
CA PRO A 761 -23.26 -24.82 -24.28
C PRO A 761 -23.95 -23.45 -24.34
N LEU A 762 -23.22 -22.40 -24.00
CA LEU A 762 -23.66 -21.01 -24.13
C LEU A 762 -23.56 -20.54 -25.61
N PRO A 763 -24.68 -20.17 -26.27
CA PRO A 763 -24.67 -19.63 -27.61
C PRO A 763 -23.79 -18.37 -27.72
N LYS A 764 -23.01 -18.25 -28.81
CA LYS A 764 -22.14 -17.08 -29.04
C LYS A 764 -22.89 -15.74 -29.05
N SER A 765 -24.18 -15.72 -29.41
CA SER A 765 -25.01 -14.51 -29.36
C SER A 765 -25.30 -14.01 -27.94
N GLN A 766 -25.07 -14.83 -26.92
CA GLN A 766 -25.19 -14.45 -25.51
C GLN A 766 -23.84 -14.06 -24.89
N TRP A 767 -22.76 -14.09 -25.66
CA TRP A 767 -21.46 -13.66 -25.16
C TRP A 767 -21.45 -12.14 -25.06
N GLU A 768 -21.25 -11.66 -23.84
CA GLU A 768 -21.23 -10.24 -23.57
C GLU A 768 -20.05 -9.55 -24.25
N ILE A 769 -20.35 -8.43 -24.92
CA ILE A 769 -19.34 -7.58 -25.56
C ILE A 769 -19.05 -6.43 -24.62
N ASN A 770 -17.82 -6.39 -24.11
CA ASN A 770 -17.36 -5.29 -23.26
C ASN A 770 -17.17 -4.01 -24.09
N ARG A 771 -17.74 -2.88 -23.65
CA ARG A 771 -17.67 -1.59 -24.33
C ARG A 771 -17.44 -0.42 -23.36
N THR A 772 -16.93 0.68 -23.89
CA THR A 772 -16.67 1.93 -23.18
C THR A 772 -17.59 3.03 -23.71
N THR A 773 -18.06 3.92 -22.84
CA THR A 773 -18.84 5.11 -23.22
C THR A 773 -17.96 6.06 -24.05
N GLU A 774 -18.49 6.57 -25.17
CA GLU A 774 -17.78 7.53 -26.02
C GLU A 774 -18.11 8.97 -25.61
N PHE A 775 -17.11 9.68 -25.09
CA PHE A 775 -17.23 11.08 -24.69
C PHE A 775 -17.03 12.01 -25.90
N ALA A 776 -17.79 13.11 -25.98
CA ALA A 776 -17.64 14.05 -27.09
C ALA A 776 -16.33 14.85 -26.99
N CYS A 777 -15.72 15.15 -28.15
CA CYS A 777 -14.53 16.00 -28.20
C CYS A 777 -14.88 17.47 -27.91
N GLY A 778 -13.98 18.19 -27.23
CA GLY A 778 -14.18 19.59 -26.84
C GLY A 778 -15.24 19.80 -25.75
N VAL A 779 -15.62 18.73 -25.06
CA VAL A 779 -16.60 18.74 -23.96
C VAL A 779 -15.92 18.19 -22.71
N ASP A 780 -16.05 18.93 -21.63
CA ASP A 780 -15.54 18.56 -20.32
C ASP A 780 -16.71 18.08 -19.47
N TYR A 781 -16.69 16.83 -19.04
CA TYR A 781 -17.75 16.23 -18.23
C TYR A 781 -17.34 16.16 -16.76
N VAL A 782 -18.25 16.48 -15.84
CA VAL A 782 -17.99 16.42 -14.39
C VAL A 782 -19.10 15.65 -13.70
N TYR A 783 -18.75 14.66 -12.89
CA TYR A 783 -19.66 13.99 -11.96
C TYR A 783 -19.25 14.30 -10.53
N GLU A 784 -20.20 14.70 -9.70
CA GLU A 784 -19.96 15.05 -8.30
C GLU A 784 -20.71 14.10 -7.38
N HIS A 785 -20.03 13.69 -6.31
CA HIS A 785 -20.60 12.86 -5.25
C HIS A 785 -20.11 13.34 -3.88
N THR A 786 -21.04 13.62 -2.98
CA THR A 786 -20.72 14.02 -1.60
C THR A 786 -20.33 12.79 -0.78
N LEU A 787 -19.17 12.84 -0.12
CA LEU A 787 -18.67 11.78 0.75
C LEU A 787 -19.62 11.52 1.92
N LYS A 788 -19.71 10.27 2.39
CA LYS A 788 -20.66 9.90 3.46
C LYS A 788 -20.20 10.29 4.86
N ASN A 789 -18.90 10.21 5.13
CA ASN A 789 -18.34 10.54 6.44
C ASN A 789 -18.35 12.06 6.66
N PRO A 790 -19.17 12.60 7.59
CA PRO A 790 -19.25 14.04 7.82
C PRO A 790 -17.98 14.62 8.45
N GLU A 791 -17.14 13.81 9.10
CA GLU A 791 -15.88 14.24 9.72
C GLU A 791 -14.70 14.23 8.76
N ASN A 792 -14.89 13.76 7.53
CA ASN A 792 -13.83 13.80 6.52
C ASN A 792 -13.77 15.19 5.89
N VAL A 793 -12.59 15.81 5.98
CA VAL A 793 -12.28 17.13 5.39
C VAL A 793 -11.63 17.06 4.02
N ASN A 794 -11.28 15.87 3.55
CA ASN A 794 -10.56 15.69 2.30
C ASN A 794 -11.54 15.46 1.13
N HIS A 795 -11.46 16.33 0.14
CA HIS A 795 -11.97 16.13 -1.21
C HIS A 795 -11.08 15.15 -1.99
N CYS A 796 -11.60 14.61 -3.10
CA CYS A 796 -10.80 13.86 -4.05
C CYS A 796 -11.21 14.14 -5.49
N LEU A 797 -10.21 14.44 -6.33
CA LEU A 797 -10.35 14.65 -7.76
C LEU A 797 -9.74 13.47 -8.52
N GLU A 798 -10.50 12.89 -9.45
CA GLU A 798 -9.97 12.09 -10.55
C GLU A 798 -10.17 12.87 -11.84
N TYR A 799 -9.07 13.28 -12.47
CA TYR A 799 -9.03 14.04 -13.70
C TYR A 799 -8.60 13.12 -14.84
N SER A 800 -9.50 12.78 -15.76
CA SER A 800 -9.25 11.76 -16.79
C SER A 800 -9.38 12.33 -18.20
N ILE A 801 -8.34 12.11 -19.00
CA ILE A 801 -8.25 12.51 -20.41
C ILE A 801 -8.21 11.24 -21.27
N LEU A 802 -9.21 11.01 -22.11
CA LEU A 802 -9.22 9.91 -23.07
C LEU A 802 -8.46 10.31 -24.33
N LEU A 803 -7.55 9.44 -24.77
CA LEU A 803 -6.59 9.71 -25.83
C LEU A 803 -6.95 9.03 -27.15
N GLY A 804 -7.67 7.90 -27.09
CA GLY A 804 -8.15 7.18 -28.26
C GLY A 804 -8.37 5.69 -28.01
N ASN A 805 -8.40 4.90 -29.08
CA ASN A 805 -8.57 3.45 -29.00
C ASN A 805 -7.28 2.78 -28.50
N ALA A 806 -7.39 1.89 -27.52
CA ALA A 806 -6.24 1.17 -26.95
C ALA A 806 -5.61 0.16 -27.93
N GLN A 807 -6.33 -0.26 -28.98
CA GLN A 807 -5.82 -1.16 -30.02
C GLN A 807 -5.07 -0.40 -31.13
N GLU A 808 -5.17 0.93 -31.19
CA GLU A 808 -4.37 1.76 -32.10
C GLU A 808 -2.96 1.93 -31.53
N ARG A 809 -1.98 1.28 -32.19
CA ARG A 809 -0.61 1.18 -31.68
C ARG A 809 0.08 2.53 -31.51
N ASP A 810 -0.12 3.45 -32.45
CA ASP A 810 0.48 4.78 -32.39
C ASP A 810 -0.06 5.60 -31.21
N VAL A 811 -1.38 5.56 -30.98
CA VAL A 811 -2.02 6.23 -29.83
C VAL A 811 -1.53 5.63 -28.53
N ARG A 812 -1.45 4.30 -28.47
CA ARG A 812 -0.98 3.58 -27.31
C ARG A 812 0.48 3.87 -26.99
N ALA A 813 1.36 3.87 -27.98
CA ALA A 813 2.77 4.21 -27.82
C ALA A 813 2.95 5.64 -27.28
N LYS A 814 2.21 6.61 -27.83
CA LYS A 814 2.21 8.01 -27.35
C LYS A 814 1.72 8.13 -25.91
N ALA A 815 0.65 7.42 -25.55
CA ALA A 815 0.12 7.41 -24.19
C ALA A 815 1.11 6.81 -23.18
N LEU A 816 1.78 5.70 -23.52
CA LEU A 816 2.80 5.07 -22.66
C LEU A 816 4.06 5.94 -22.50
N LEU A 817 4.44 6.69 -23.54
CA LEU A 817 5.56 7.62 -23.45
C LEU A 817 5.21 8.86 -22.62
N LEU A 818 4.01 9.42 -22.80
CA LEU A 818 3.53 10.54 -21.97
C LEU A 818 3.36 10.14 -20.50
N ASP A 819 2.91 8.92 -20.21
CA ASP A 819 2.86 8.37 -18.85
C ASP A 819 4.22 8.48 -18.15
N GLN A 820 5.28 8.04 -18.82
CA GLN A 820 6.65 8.11 -18.31
C GLN A 820 7.14 9.55 -18.09
N MET A 821 6.76 10.47 -18.98
CA MET A 821 7.24 11.86 -18.92
C MET A 821 6.43 12.72 -17.94
N LEU A 822 5.17 12.39 -17.69
CA LEU A 822 4.29 13.14 -16.80
C LEU A 822 4.32 12.66 -15.34
N THR A 823 4.65 11.39 -15.08
CA THR A 823 4.56 10.79 -13.72
C THR A 823 5.30 11.61 -12.67
N GLU A 824 6.57 11.92 -12.90
CA GLU A 824 7.40 12.65 -11.95
C GLU A 824 7.03 14.14 -11.88
N PRO A 825 6.85 14.88 -12.99
CA PRO A 825 6.44 16.27 -12.95
C PRO A 825 5.06 16.51 -12.31
N VAL A 826 4.11 15.58 -12.47
CA VAL A 826 2.82 15.63 -11.76
C VAL A 826 3.04 15.58 -10.24
N PHE A 827 3.89 14.67 -9.77
CA PHE A 827 4.20 14.53 -8.34
C PHE A 827 4.95 15.76 -7.81
N ASP A 828 6.05 16.16 -8.45
CA ASP A 828 6.86 17.30 -8.02
C ASP A 828 6.06 18.61 -8.01
N THR A 829 5.26 18.87 -9.05
CA THR A 829 4.51 20.12 -9.13
C THR A 829 3.32 20.11 -8.17
N LEU A 830 2.43 19.12 -8.27
CA LEU A 830 1.16 19.15 -7.56
C LEU A 830 1.28 18.72 -6.09
N ARG A 831 2.28 17.89 -5.73
CA ARG A 831 2.57 17.54 -4.33
C ARG A 831 3.73 18.34 -3.76
N THR A 832 4.95 18.20 -4.28
CA THR A 832 6.13 18.76 -3.60
C THR A 832 6.12 20.30 -3.58
N LYS A 833 5.75 20.96 -4.68
CA LYS A 833 5.77 22.42 -4.80
C LYS A 833 4.47 23.08 -4.37
N GLU A 834 3.33 22.60 -4.88
CA GLU A 834 2.02 23.20 -4.61
C GLU A 834 1.33 22.66 -3.35
N GLN A 835 1.83 21.56 -2.78
CA GLN A 835 1.34 20.98 -1.52
C GLN A 835 -0.18 20.76 -1.53
N LEU A 836 -0.72 20.28 -2.67
CA LEU A 836 -2.15 20.02 -2.80
C LEU A 836 -2.59 18.84 -1.93
N GLY A 837 -1.69 17.94 -1.55
CA GLY A 837 -1.98 16.88 -0.59
C GLY A 837 -0.97 15.74 -0.66
N TYR A 838 -1.06 14.81 0.29
CA TYR A 838 -0.19 13.64 0.34
C TYR A 838 -0.44 12.64 -0.81
N ILE A 839 -1.70 12.41 -1.18
CA ILE A 839 -2.07 11.49 -2.27
C ILE A 839 -2.19 12.29 -3.56
N VAL A 840 -1.12 12.28 -4.35
CA VAL A 840 -1.05 12.87 -5.68
C VAL A 840 -0.35 11.87 -6.59
N GLY A 841 -0.93 11.59 -7.75
CA GLY A 841 -0.29 10.72 -8.74
C GLY A 841 -0.94 10.81 -10.10
N GLY A 842 -0.12 10.64 -11.14
CA GLY A 842 -0.57 10.53 -12.52
C GLY A 842 -0.28 9.14 -13.09
N GLY A 843 -1.05 8.72 -14.09
CA GLY A 843 -0.74 7.48 -14.81
C GLY A 843 -1.65 7.18 -16.00
N ALA A 844 -1.18 6.31 -16.89
CA ALA A 844 -1.96 5.79 -18.00
C ALA A 844 -3.23 5.07 -17.50
N LEU A 845 -4.37 5.47 -18.04
CA LEU A 845 -5.67 4.84 -17.81
C LEU A 845 -5.99 3.91 -18.99
N ILE A 846 -5.97 2.59 -18.79
CA ILE A 846 -6.38 1.63 -19.81
C ILE A 846 -7.79 1.12 -19.47
N LEU A 847 -8.76 1.54 -20.25
CA LEU A 847 -10.13 1.01 -20.25
C LEU A 847 -10.22 -0.16 -21.25
N ILE A 848 -11.39 -0.82 -21.33
CA ILE A 848 -11.60 -2.00 -22.20
C ILE A 848 -11.09 -1.76 -23.64
N ALA A 849 -11.56 -0.69 -24.28
CA ALA A 849 -11.24 -0.37 -25.68
C ALA A 849 -10.53 0.99 -25.83
N LYS A 850 -10.32 1.73 -24.75
CA LYS A 850 -9.78 3.10 -24.77
C LYS A 850 -8.54 3.20 -23.90
N ILE A 851 -7.63 4.07 -24.29
CA ILE A 851 -6.49 4.48 -23.47
C ILE A 851 -6.57 5.96 -23.17
N GLY A 852 -6.12 6.35 -21.99
CA GLY A 852 -6.21 7.68 -21.43
C GLY A 852 -5.03 8.01 -20.51
N TYR A 853 -5.05 9.20 -19.93
CA TYR A 853 -4.19 9.60 -18.82
C TYR A 853 -5.04 10.15 -17.68
N ARG A 854 -4.72 9.76 -16.46
CA ARG A 854 -5.44 10.12 -15.22
C ARG A 854 -4.51 10.86 -14.28
N ILE A 855 -5.02 11.89 -13.62
CA ILE A 855 -4.40 12.54 -12.44
C ILE A 855 -5.36 12.37 -11.27
N LEU A 856 -4.83 11.90 -10.13
CA LEU A 856 -5.57 11.68 -8.89
C LEU A 856 -5.00 12.57 -7.79
N ILE A 857 -5.86 13.32 -7.10
CA ILE A 857 -5.48 14.20 -5.98
C ILE A 857 -6.48 14.03 -4.85
N GLN A 858 -6.01 13.81 -3.62
CA GLN A 858 -6.79 13.96 -2.39
C GLN A 858 -6.29 15.17 -1.60
N SER A 859 -7.20 16.08 -1.22
CA SER A 859 -6.85 17.38 -0.67
C SER A 859 -7.90 17.94 0.28
N GLU A 860 -7.50 18.82 1.20
CA GLU A 860 -8.42 19.72 1.91
C GLU A 860 -8.96 20.84 1.01
N LYS A 861 -8.36 21.07 -0.17
CA LYS A 861 -8.83 22.04 -1.17
C LYS A 861 -9.98 21.46 -2.00
N ASP A 862 -10.90 22.32 -2.41
CA ASP A 862 -12.06 21.94 -3.22
C ASP A 862 -11.66 21.46 -4.63
N CYS A 863 -12.52 20.64 -5.23
CA CYS A 863 -12.21 20.00 -6.51
C CYS A 863 -12.07 20.99 -7.67
N ASP A 864 -12.77 22.13 -7.65
CA ASP A 864 -12.67 23.13 -8.72
C ASP A 864 -11.28 23.78 -8.71
N TYR A 865 -10.76 24.09 -7.52
CA TYR A 865 -9.37 24.53 -7.34
C TYR A 865 -8.39 23.48 -7.85
N LEU A 866 -8.56 22.21 -7.47
CA LEU A 866 -7.70 21.11 -7.92
C LEU A 866 -7.71 20.93 -9.45
N GLU A 867 -8.86 21.08 -10.10
CA GLU A 867 -8.97 21.07 -11.56
C GLU A 867 -8.19 22.24 -12.17
N GLN A 868 -8.34 23.45 -11.64
CA GLN A 868 -7.63 24.63 -12.13
C GLN A 868 -6.11 24.46 -12.04
N ARG A 869 -5.62 23.91 -10.92
CA ARG A 869 -4.19 23.59 -10.75
C ARG A 869 -3.72 22.53 -11.73
N THR A 870 -4.54 21.51 -11.96
CA THR A 870 -4.27 20.46 -12.95
C THR A 870 -4.16 21.03 -14.37
N ASP A 871 -5.11 21.85 -14.79
CA ASP A 871 -5.06 22.51 -16.12
C ASP A 871 -3.85 23.44 -16.25
N SER A 872 -3.52 24.19 -15.19
CA SER A 872 -2.33 25.05 -15.16
C SER A 872 -1.04 24.24 -15.30
N PHE A 873 -0.95 23.10 -14.63
CA PHE A 873 0.16 22.16 -14.78
C PHE A 873 0.27 21.64 -16.21
N LEU A 874 -0.84 21.19 -16.81
CA LEU A 874 -0.83 20.65 -18.18
C LEU A 874 -0.35 21.67 -19.21
N VAL A 875 -0.71 22.95 -19.05
CA VAL A 875 -0.22 24.04 -19.90
C VAL A 875 1.29 24.24 -19.71
N LYS A 876 1.77 24.29 -18.47
CA LYS A 876 3.21 24.44 -18.18
C LYS A 876 4.04 23.27 -18.71
N PHE A 877 3.51 22.05 -18.60
CA PHE A 877 4.19 20.85 -19.09
C PHE A 877 4.33 20.84 -20.61
N GLU A 878 3.41 21.47 -21.36
CA GLU A 878 3.55 21.62 -22.81
C GLU A 878 4.84 22.37 -23.17
N GLN A 879 5.10 23.48 -22.47
CA GLN A 879 6.31 24.26 -22.66
C GLN A 879 7.55 23.45 -22.28
N GLN A 880 7.48 22.68 -21.19
CA GLN A 880 8.57 21.77 -20.81
C GLN A 880 8.84 20.71 -21.88
N LEU A 881 7.80 20.11 -22.46
CA LEU A 881 7.94 19.13 -23.53
C LEU A 881 8.54 19.74 -24.80
N ARG A 882 8.15 20.98 -25.14
CA ARG A 882 8.69 21.73 -26.27
C ARG A 882 10.20 22.00 -26.10
N ASP A 883 10.58 22.48 -24.92
CA ASP A 883 11.95 22.90 -24.59
C ASP A 883 12.87 21.71 -24.24
N MET A 884 12.29 20.51 -24.05
CA MET A 884 13.03 19.29 -23.77
C MET A 884 14.08 19.00 -24.85
N SER A 885 15.29 18.67 -24.42
CA SER A 885 16.35 18.30 -25.35
C SER A 885 16.06 16.95 -26.00
N ASP A 886 16.54 16.73 -27.24
CA ASP A 886 16.38 15.44 -27.92
C ASP A 886 17.01 14.30 -27.13
N LYS A 887 18.10 14.59 -26.40
CA LYS A 887 18.76 13.64 -25.52
C LYS A 887 17.83 13.16 -24.40
N ASP A 888 17.21 14.08 -23.67
CA ASP A 888 16.31 13.74 -22.55
C ASP A 888 15.06 13.00 -23.07
N PHE A 889 14.55 13.41 -24.24
CA PHE A 889 13.46 12.71 -24.92
C PHE A 889 13.82 11.26 -25.27
N GLN A 890 15.02 11.02 -25.83
CA GLN A 890 15.47 9.65 -26.11
C GLN A 890 15.67 8.83 -24.83
N GLU A 891 16.13 9.43 -23.74
CA GLU A 891 16.27 8.75 -22.45
C GLU A 891 14.91 8.30 -21.89
N HIS A 892 13.87 9.15 -21.97
CA HIS A 892 12.50 8.75 -21.65
C HIS A 892 12.00 7.60 -22.53
N LYS A 893 12.27 7.63 -23.85
CA LYS A 893 11.93 6.52 -24.74
C LYS A 893 12.59 5.21 -24.33
N ILE A 894 13.91 5.24 -24.08
CA ILE A 894 14.67 4.07 -23.63
C ILE A 894 14.10 3.53 -22.31
N SER A 895 13.76 4.42 -21.38
CA SER A 895 13.13 4.06 -20.10
C SER A 895 11.83 3.28 -20.31
N VAL A 896 10.91 3.76 -21.16
CA VAL A 896 9.66 3.04 -21.47
C VAL A 896 9.95 1.71 -22.15
N ILE A 897 10.84 1.68 -23.14
CA ILE A 897 11.21 0.43 -23.83
C ILE A 897 11.72 -0.61 -22.84
N ASN A 898 12.63 -0.23 -21.94
CA ASN A 898 13.17 -1.14 -20.93
C ASN A 898 12.10 -1.59 -19.93
N LYS A 899 11.17 -0.70 -19.53
CA LYS A 899 10.01 -1.04 -18.69
C LYS A 899 9.07 -2.01 -19.38
N ARG A 900 8.85 -1.87 -20.70
CA ARG A 900 8.02 -2.78 -21.50
C ARG A 900 8.66 -4.15 -21.66
N LEU A 901 9.96 -4.21 -21.94
CA LEU A 901 10.72 -5.44 -22.18
C LEU A 901 11.20 -6.14 -20.90
N GLU A 902 10.80 -5.66 -19.73
CA GLU A 902 11.21 -6.24 -18.46
C GLU A 902 10.80 -7.72 -18.37
N LYS A 903 11.77 -8.61 -18.17
CA LYS A 903 11.56 -10.06 -18.09
C LYS A 903 10.62 -10.41 -16.96
N LEU A 904 9.76 -11.41 -17.16
CA LEU A 904 8.87 -11.93 -16.14
C LEU A 904 9.70 -12.65 -15.06
N LYS A 905 9.35 -12.49 -13.78
CA LYS A 905 10.17 -12.94 -12.64
C LYS A 905 9.74 -14.30 -12.10
N ASN A 906 8.49 -14.67 -12.34
CA ASN A 906 7.91 -15.90 -11.84
C ASN A 906 6.73 -16.35 -12.71
N LEU A 907 6.31 -17.60 -12.47
CA LEU A 907 5.27 -18.29 -13.22
C LEU A 907 3.93 -17.52 -13.19
N SER A 908 3.57 -16.96 -12.04
CA SER A 908 2.31 -16.23 -11.85
C SER A 908 2.23 -14.95 -12.67
N GLN A 909 3.33 -14.21 -12.82
CA GLN A 909 3.37 -13.04 -13.71
C GLN A 909 3.13 -13.42 -15.18
N GLU A 910 3.69 -14.54 -15.62
CA GLU A 910 3.43 -15.02 -16.98
C GLU A 910 2.00 -15.54 -17.15
N SER A 911 1.50 -16.35 -16.22
CA SER A 911 0.09 -16.79 -16.24
C SER A 911 -0.88 -15.61 -16.29
N ALA A 912 -0.65 -14.57 -15.49
CA ALA A 912 -1.50 -13.38 -15.47
C ALA A 912 -1.46 -12.63 -16.82
N ARG A 913 -0.27 -12.50 -17.45
CA ARG A 913 -0.13 -11.93 -18.79
C ARG A 913 -0.93 -12.72 -19.83
N LEU A 914 -0.76 -14.04 -19.84
CA LEU A 914 -1.47 -14.93 -20.76
C LEU A 914 -2.98 -14.87 -20.56
N TRP A 915 -3.43 -14.98 -19.31
CA TRP A 915 -4.84 -14.95 -18.95
C TRP A 915 -5.50 -13.61 -19.31
N HIS A 916 -4.79 -12.49 -19.13
CA HIS A 916 -5.28 -11.18 -19.54
C HIS A 916 -5.63 -11.13 -21.04
N HIS A 917 -4.74 -11.62 -21.92
CA HIS A 917 -4.97 -11.62 -23.36
C HIS A 917 -6.06 -12.61 -23.82
N ILE A 918 -6.22 -13.74 -23.11
CA ILE A 918 -7.31 -14.69 -23.34
C ILE A 918 -8.64 -14.06 -22.94
N CYS A 919 -8.71 -13.49 -21.73
CA CYS A 919 -9.93 -12.91 -21.17
C CYS A 919 -10.38 -11.63 -21.87
N SER A 920 -9.45 -10.84 -22.44
CA SER A 920 -9.78 -9.65 -23.23
C SER A 920 -10.33 -9.97 -24.63
N GLU A 921 -10.20 -11.21 -25.09
CA GLU A 921 -10.50 -11.67 -26.45
C GLU A 921 -9.70 -10.97 -27.56
N GLN A 922 -8.65 -10.23 -27.21
CA GLN A 922 -7.75 -9.62 -28.20
C GLN A 922 -6.68 -10.59 -28.69
N PHE A 923 -6.31 -11.60 -27.88
CA PHE A 923 -5.27 -12.61 -28.17
C PHE A 923 -3.91 -12.01 -28.59
N ASP A 924 -3.61 -10.81 -28.08
CA ASP A 924 -2.43 -10.03 -28.45
C ASP A 924 -1.22 -10.34 -27.57
N PHE A 925 -0.79 -11.60 -27.57
CA PHE A 925 0.30 -12.06 -26.69
C PHE A 925 1.66 -11.40 -26.97
N ASP A 926 1.83 -10.78 -28.15
CA ASP A 926 3.04 -10.07 -28.56
C ASP A 926 2.94 -8.54 -28.34
N LEU A 927 1.89 -8.07 -27.65
CA LEU A 927 1.58 -6.65 -27.40
C LEU A 927 2.79 -5.83 -26.95
N VAL A 928 3.58 -6.38 -26.03
CA VAL A 928 4.78 -5.72 -25.48
C VAL A 928 5.79 -5.38 -26.57
N TYR A 929 6.05 -6.29 -27.50
CA TYR A 929 7.01 -6.08 -28.58
C TYR A 929 6.48 -5.08 -29.60
N ARG A 930 5.18 -5.16 -29.92
CA ARG A 930 4.52 -4.18 -30.79
C ARG A 930 4.49 -2.78 -30.19
N ASP A 931 4.25 -2.67 -28.88
CA ASP A 931 4.35 -1.37 -28.18
C ASP A 931 5.76 -0.79 -28.34
N VAL A 932 6.82 -1.61 -28.21
CA VAL A 932 8.22 -1.18 -28.39
C VAL A 932 8.51 -0.74 -29.83
N GLU A 933 8.12 -1.51 -30.84
CA GLU A 933 8.31 -1.18 -32.26
C GLU A 933 7.76 0.22 -32.60
N HIS A 934 6.58 0.56 -32.07
CA HIS A 934 5.98 1.88 -32.29
C HIS A 934 6.61 2.97 -31.43
N ILE A 935 7.01 2.68 -30.19
CA ILE A 935 7.70 3.66 -29.33
C ILE A 935 9.05 4.05 -29.94
N GLU A 936 9.81 3.09 -30.49
CA GLU A 936 11.13 3.33 -31.09
C GLU A 936 11.08 4.38 -32.20
N THR A 937 10.02 4.41 -33.01
CA THR A 937 9.91 5.35 -34.13
C THR A 937 9.38 6.73 -33.75
N LEU A 938 8.81 6.91 -32.55
CA LEU A 938 8.20 8.18 -32.15
C LEU A 938 9.21 9.32 -32.09
N THR A 939 8.82 10.47 -32.64
CA THR A 939 9.58 11.73 -32.56
C THR A 939 9.00 12.69 -31.51
N LYS A 940 9.81 13.65 -31.05
CA LYS A 940 9.37 14.67 -30.09
C LYS A 940 8.24 15.53 -30.67
N ASP A 941 8.35 15.91 -31.95
CA ASP A 941 7.35 16.75 -32.63
C ASP A 941 5.99 16.06 -32.74
N GLU A 942 5.97 14.76 -33.10
CA GLU A 942 4.72 13.98 -33.14
C GLU A 942 4.05 13.84 -31.76
N LEU A 943 4.87 13.73 -30.70
CA LEU A 943 4.36 13.65 -29.34
C LEU A 943 3.82 15.01 -28.87
N LEU A 944 4.52 16.10 -29.20
CA LEU A 944 4.13 17.46 -28.88
C LEU A 944 2.82 17.85 -29.57
N GLU A 945 2.67 17.56 -30.87
CA GLU A 945 1.40 17.79 -31.60
C GLU A 945 0.26 16.99 -30.97
N PHE A 946 0.52 15.72 -30.63
CA PHE A 946 -0.47 14.88 -29.96
C PHE A 946 -0.88 15.43 -28.60
N TYR A 947 0.09 15.91 -27.80
CA TYR A 947 -0.16 16.54 -26.52
C TYR A 947 -1.01 17.81 -26.65
N GLN A 948 -0.66 18.71 -27.57
CA GLN A 948 -1.42 19.93 -27.83
C GLN A 948 -2.86 19.64 -28.22
N ARG A 949 -3.09 18.60 -29.04
CA ARG A 949 -4.43 18.21 -29.49
C ARG A 949 -5.24 17.49 -28.41
N LYS A 950 -4.62 16.63 -27.58
CA LYS A 950 -5.37 15.76 -26.66
C LYS A 950 -5.39 16.23 -25.20
N PHE A 951 -4.36 16.92 -24.72
CA PHE A 951 -4.20 17.26 -23.30
C PHE A 951 -4.61 18.70 -22.97
N LEU A 952 -4.27 19.66 -23.83
CA LEU A 952 -4.41 21.08 -23.49
C LEU A 952 -5.87 21.51 -23.27
N PRO A 953 -6.12 22.37 -22.26
CA PRO A 953 -7.41 23.01 -22.08
C PRO A 953 -7.82 23.80 -23.34
N GLY A 954 -9.08 23.63 -23.77
CA GLY A 954 -9.63 24.34 -24.93
C GLY A 954 -9.34 23.74 -26.30
N SER A 955 -8.60 22.61 -26.37
CA SER A 955 -8.53 21.84 -27.61
C SER A 955 -9.89 21.23 -27.96
N CYS A 956 -10.29 21.36 -29.23
CA CYS A 956 -11.52 20.77 -29.76
C CYS A 956 -11.46 19.23 -29.88
N GLU A 957 -10.28 18.63 -29.69
CA GLU A 957 -10.07 17.18 -29.72
C GLU A 957 -9.91 16.56 -28.33
N ARG A 958 -9.88 17.38 -27.27
CA ARG A 958 -9.80 16.91 -25.88
C ARG A 958 -11.08 16.14 -25.52
N GLN A 959 -10.94 14.97 -24.93
CA GLN A 959 -12.04 14.20 -24.35
C GLN A 959 -11.76 14.05 -22.86
N LYS A 960 -12.38 14.90 -22.03
CA LYS A 960 -12.14 14.94 -20.58
C LYS A 960 -13.40 14.52 -19.82
N TYR A 961 -13.23 13.69 -18.81
CA TYR A 961 -14.20 13.60 -17.72
C TYR A 961 -13.49 13.69 -16.36
N ALA A 962 -14.18 14.24 -15.37
CA ALA A 962 -13.69 14.34 -14.01
C ALA A 962 -14.71 13.84 -12.99
N ILE A 963 -14.21 13.26 -11.91
CA ILE A 963 -14.98 12.83 -10.75
C ILE A 963 -14.58 13.68 -9.56
N HIS A 964 -15.56 14.32 -8.92
CA HIS A 964 -15.39 15.06 -7.67
C HIS A 964 -16.00 14.26 -6.52
N LEU A 965 -15.18 13.86 -5.56
CA LEU A 965 -15.68 13.46 -4.25
C LEU A 965 -15.56 14.67 -3.32
N VAL A 966 -16.71 15.11 -2.81
CA VAL A 966 -16.81 16.38 -2.06
C VAL A 966 -16.94 16.09 -0.57
N ALA A 967 -16.05 16.65 0.25
CA ALA A 967 -16.13 16.59 1.71
C ALA A 967 -17.38 17.33 2.23
N GLN A 968 -17.89 16.90 3.39
CA GLN A 968 -19.07 17.55 4.03
C GLN A 968 -18.68 18.61 5.07
N SER A 969 -17.49 18.50 5.65
CA SER A 969 -16.94 19.50 6.55
C SER A 969 -15.68 20.06 5.93
N SER A 970 -15.43 21.34 6.11
CA SER A 970 -14.10 21.90 5.93
C SER A 970 -13.28 21.79 7.23
N PRO A 971 -11.95 21.96 7.19
CA PRO A 971 -11.15 22.14 8.39
C PRO A 971 -11.71 23.25 9.30
N GLU A 972 -12.24 24.33 8.70
CA GLU A 972 -12.89 25.43 9.40
C GLU A 972 -14.21 25.02 10.06
N ASP A 973 -15.03 24.17 9.43
CA ASP A 973 -16.28 23.67 10.03
C ASP A 973 -16.02 22.76 11.25
N ILE A 974 -14.94 21.97 11.22
CA ILE A 974 -14.52 21.17 12.36
C ILE A 974 -13.96 22.05 13.46
N ALA A 975 -13.18 23.06 13.12
CA ALA A 975 -12.66 24.05 14.07
C ALA A 975 -13.77 24.97 14.63
N ALA A 976 -14.84 25.25 13.88
CA ALA A 976 -15.98 26.03 14.34
C ALA A 976 -16.88 25.29 15.34
N LYS A 977 -16.73 23.96 15.46
CA LYS A 977 -17.36 23.16 16.54
C LYS A 977 -16.58 23.24 17.85
N MET A 978 -15.48 24.00 17.91
CA MET A 978 -14.73 24.27 19.13
C MET A 978 -15.53 25.12 20.12
N ASP A 979 -15.24 24.95 21.42
CA ASP A 979 -15.83 25.80 22.46
C ASP A 979 -15.46 27.27 22.20
N PRO A 980 -16.39 28.24 22.31
CA PRO A 980 -16.08 29.66 22.19
C PRO A 980 -14.95 30.16 23.10
N ALA A 981 -14.67 29.49 24.22
CA ALA A 981 -13.50 29.78 25.05
C ALA A 981 -12.19 29.42 24.31
N ASP A 982 -12.12 28.23 23.72
CA ASP A 982 -10.97 27.76 22.95
C ASP A 982 -10.74 28.60 21.69
N GLN A 983 -11.81 29.09 21.04
CA GLN A 983 -11.72 30.00 19.90
C GLN A 983 -11.03 31.32 20.26
N ARG A 984 -11.34 31.88 21.45
CA ARG A 984 -10.71 33.12 21.93
C ARG A 984 -9.24 32.92 22.29
N GLU A 985 -8.91 31.81 22.94
CA GLU A 985 -7.53 31.47 23.28
C GLU A 985 -6.67 31.31 22.01
N LYS A 986 -7.14 30.52 21.04
CA LYS A 986 -6.43 30.36 19.77
C LYS A 986 -6.36 31.64 18.96
N LEU A 987 -7.41 32.46 18.97
CA LEU A 987 -7.36 33.75 18.28
C LEU A 987 -6.31 34.67 18.90
N ALA A 988 -6.18 34.68 20.22
CA ALA A 988 -5.13 35.41 20.91
C ALA A 988 -3.73 34.88 20.56
N GLU A 989 -3.58 33.57 20.37
CA GLU A 989 -2.32 32.98 19.89
C GLU A 989 -1.97 33.43 18.48
N GLU A 990 -2.92 33.39 17.53
CA GLU A 990 -2.67 33.80 16.15
C GLU A 990 -2.39 35.30 16.02
N ILE A 991 -3.07 36.12 16.82
CA ILE A 991 -2.82 37.57 16.85
C ILE A 991 -1.49 37.88 17.54
N ASP A 992 -1.09 37.15 18.58
CA ASP A 992 0.24 37.26 19.18
C ASP A 992 1.34 36.91 18.16
N LYS A 993 1.19 35.81 17.40
CA LYS A 993 2.10 35.44 16.31
C LYS A 993 2.21 36.54 15.25
N LEU A 994 1.08 37.07 14.80
CA LEU A 994 1.04 38.16 13.81
C LEU A 994 1.77 39.41 14.32
N LEU A 995 1.53 39.79 15.58
CA LEU A 995 2.13 40.98 16.19
C LEU A 995 3.63 40.82 16.43
N VAL A 996 4.09 39.64 16.84
CA VAL A 996 5.53 39.32 16.95
C VAL A 996 6.23 39.45 15.60
N GLN A 997 5.59 38.99 14.52
CA GLN A 997 6.10 39.12 13.15
C GLN A 997 6.18 40.59 12.72
N MET A 998 5.15 41.38 12.99
CA MET A 998 5.09 42.81 12.65
C MET A 998 6.08 43.68 13.44
N LEU A 999 6.35 43.31 14.70
CA LEU A 999 7.15 44.10 15.64
C LEU A 999 8.62 43.68 15.72
N GLN A 1000 9.10 42.85 14.78
CA GLN A 1000 10.51 42.43 14.68
C GLN A 1000 11.11 41.90 16.00
N GLY A 1001 10.38 41.06 16.73
CA GLY A 1001 10.93 40.33 17.88
C GLY A 1001 10.84 41.02 19.24
N ALA A 1002 9.81 41.85 19.48
CA ALA A 1002 9.46 42.31 20.82
C ALA A 1002 9.03 41.13 21.75
N PRO A 1003 9.22 41.22 23.09
CA PRO A 1003 8.88 40.14 24.01
C PRO A 1003 7.39 39.79 23.98
N GLY A 1004 7.10 38.48 24.07
CA GLY A 1004 5.75 37.92 23.96
C GLY A 1004 4.74 38.61 24.86
N MET A 1005 3.55 38.82 24.31
CA MET A 1005 2.51 39.63 24.92
C MET A 1005 1.73 38.88 26.02
N ASP A 1006 0.99 39.61 26.86
CA ASP A 1006 0.10 39.01 27.86
C ASP A 1006 -1.16 38.45 27.15
N LYS A 1007 -1.07 37.19 26.73
CA LYS A 1007 -2.17 36.46 26.09
C LYS A 1007 -3.43 36.43 26.94
N ALA A 1008 -3.31 36.35 28.27
CA ALA A 1008 -4.47 36.32 29.16
C ALA A 1008 -5.22 37.66 29.14
N ALA A 1009 -4.49 38.78 29.09
CA ALA A 1009 -5.09 40.10 28.93
C ALA A 1009 -5.72 40.31 27.54
N LEU A 1010 -5.14 39.75 26.47
CA LEU A 1010 -5.75 39.79 25.13
C LEU A 1010 -7.03 38.93 25.05
N VAL A 1011 -7.01 37.73 25.64
CA VAL A 1011 -8.21 36.89 25.78
C VAL A 1011 -9.30 37.60 26.57
N ALA A 1012 -8.95 38.33 27.64
CA ALA A 1012 -9.90 39.13 28.40
C ALA A 1012 -10.52 40.29 27.60
N GLU A 1013 -9.81 40.86 26.62
CA GLU A 1013 -10.41 41.81 25.66
C GLU A 1013 -11.33 41.09 24.67
N PHE A 1014 -10.98 39.88 24.23
CA PHE A 1014 -11.84 39.05 23.38
C PHE A 1014 -13.11 38.56 24.06
N GLU A 1015 -13.15 38.42 25.39
CA GLU A 1015 -14.39 38.14 26.13
C GLU A 1015 -15.42 39.29 26.03
N LYS A 1016 -14.97 40.51 25.74
CA LYS A 1016 -15.83 41.70 25.65
C LYS A 1016 -16.50 41.84 24.28
N VAL A 1017 -16.10 41.05 23.30
CA VAL A 1017 -16.62 41.09 21.93
C VAL A 1017 -17.05 39.72 21.45
N ASN A 1018 -17.99 39.65 20.52
CA ASN A 1018 -18.41 38.37 19.95
C ASN A 1018 -17.43 37.91 18.86
N VAL A 1019 -16.31 37.34 19.28
CA VAL A 1019 -15.26 36.82 18.38
C VAL A 1019 -15.79 35.75 17.42
N ALA A 1020 -16.73 34.91 17.87
CA ALA A 1020 -17.28 33.81 17.07
C ALA A 1020 -18.09 34.28 15.85
N ASP A 1021 -18.54 35.54 15.82
CA ASP A 1021 -19.23 36.14 14.65
C ASP A 1021 -18.26 36.48 13.51
N GLY A 1022 -16.94 36.39 13.75
CA GLY A 1022 -15.90 36.62 12.75
C GLY A 1022 -15.89 38.02 12.14
N ASP A 1023 -16.48 39.00 12.84
CA ASP A 1023 -16.50 40.39 12.42
C ASP A 1023 -15.13 41.03 12.65
N VAL A 1024 -14.37 41.15 11.55
CA VAL A 1024 -12.99 41.65 11.52
C VAL A 1024 -12.85 43.03 12.19
N PRO A 1025 -13.71 44.03 11.94
CA PRO A 1025 -13.64 45.32 12.64
C PRO A 1025 -13.82 45.20 14.15
N THR A 1026 -14.75 44.37 14.62
CA THR A 1026 -14.99 44.14 16.04
C THR A 1026 -13.81 43.48 16.72
N ILE A 1027 -13.18 42.48 16.08
CA ILE A 1027 -12.01 41.80 16.61
C ILE A 1027 -10.81 42.76 16.66
N LEU A 1028 -10.58 43.53 15.59
CA LEU A 1028 -9.51 44.53 15.55
C LEU A 1028 -9.70 45.65 16.58
N SER A 1029 -10.95 46.01 16.90
CA SER A 1029 -11.24 46.95 18.00
C SER A 1029 -10.76 46.41 19.34
N ALA A 1030 -10.97 45.13 19.64
CA ALA A 1030 -10.48 44.48 20.85
C ALA A 1030 -8.95 44.40 20.88
N VAL A 1031 -8.31 44.11 19.74
CA VAL A 1031 -6.84 44.17 19.61
C VAL A 1031 -6.34 45.60 19.87
N GLY A 1032 -6.94 46.61 19.25
CA GLY A 1032 -6.57 48.01 19.46
C GLY A 1032 -6.69 48.46 20.91
N ALA A 1033 -7.77 48.06 21.59
CA ALA A 1033 -7.97 48.31 23.02
C ALA A 1033 -6.88 47.66 23.88
N TYR A 1034 -6.52 46.39 23.58
CA TYR A 1034 -5.44 45.69 24.23
C TYR A 1034 -4.08 46.40 24.04
N LEU A 1035 -3.73 46.79 22.80
CA LEU A 1035 -2.45 47.45 22.51
C LEU A 1035 -2.36 48.82 23.18
N ALA A 1036 -3.45 49.58 23.21
CA ALA A 1036 -3.53 50.87 23.90
C ALA A 1036 -3.36 50.73 25.41
N ALA A 1037 -4.01 49.73 26.02
CA ALA A 1037 -3.89 49.43 27.45
C ALA A 1037 -2.46 49.03 27.86
N ASN A 1038 -1.68 48.49 26.93
CA ASN A 1038 -0.28 48.11 27.12
C ASN A 1038 0.73 49.20 26.69
N GLY A 1039 0.26 50.44 26.46
CA GLY A 1039 1.12 51.61 26.27
C GLY A 1039 1.75 51.74 24.88
N MET A 1040 1.21 51.08 23.85
CA MET A 1040 1.71 51.28 22.48
C MET A 1040 1.36 52.68 21.92
N PRO A 1041 2.26 53.31 21.14
CA PRO A 1041 1.98 54.59 20.49
C PRO A 1041 0.83 54.50 19.48
N GLU A 1042 -0.02 55.53 19.43
CA GLU A 1042 -1.24 55.57 18.60
C GLU A 1042 -0.95 55.44 17.09
N GLU A 1043 0.20 55.96 16.62
CA GLU A 1043 0.66 55.80 15.23
C GLU A 1043 1.02 54.34 14.89
N VAL A 1044 1.58 53.59 15.85
CA VAL A 1044 1.94 52.18 15.68
C VAL A 1044 0.69 51.31 15.73
N ILE A 1045 -0.24 51.59 16.66
CA ILE A 1045 -1.55 50.90 16.73
C ILE A 1045 -2.30 51.07 15.40
N SER A 1046 -2.33 52.29 14.84
CA SER A 1046 -3.02 52.55 13.58
C SER A 1046 -2.44 51.75 12.40
N GLN A 1047 -1.12 51.59 12.34
CA GLN A 1047 -0.44 50.77 11.33
C GLN A 1047 -0.74 49.27 11.51
N ILE A 1048 -0.70 48.79 12.76
CA ILE A 1048 -1.02 47.40 13.10
C ILE A 1048 -2.46 47.07 12.74
N LEU A 1049 -3.43 47.92 13.09
CA LEU A 1049 -4.83 47.70 12.79
C LEU A 1049 -5.10 47.71 11.27
N ALA A 1050 -4.45 48.61 10.52
CA ALA A 1050 -4.58 48.66 9.06
C ALA A 1050 -4.02 47.40 8.36
N GLN A 1051 -2.89 46.87 8.84
CA GLN A 1051 -2.35 45.61 8.32
C GLN A 1051 -3.15 44.40 8.82
N GLY A 1052 -3.68 44.47 10.04
CA GLY A 1052 -4.58 43.48 10.62
C GLY A 1052 -5.89 43.35 9.84
N GLU A 1053 -6.40 44.41 9.24
CA GLU A 1053 -7.60 44.38 8.39
C GLU A 1053 -7.43 43.46 7.16
N ILE A 1054 -6.20 43.32 6.66
CA ILE A 1054 -5.86 42.45 5.52
C ILE A 1054 -5.49 41.04 6.00
N ALA A 1055 -4.71 40.92 7.08
CA ALA A 1055 -4.15 39.66 7.56
C ALA A 1055 -5.15 38.83 8.39
N LEU A 1056 -5.96 39.48 9.24
CA LEU A 1056 -6.86 38.82 10.18
C LEU A 1056 -7.86 37.87 9.50
N PRO A 1057 -8.53 38.22 8.38
CA PRO A 1057 -9.42 37.30 7.68
C PRO A 1057 -8.78 35.96 7.30
N GLN A 1058 -7.48 35.95 7.04
CA GLN A 1058 -6.71 34.76 6.68
C GLN A 1058 -6.30 33.92 7.90
N LEU A 1059 -6.28 34.53 9.10
CA LEU A 1059 -5.88 33.92 10.36
C LEU A 1059 -7.07 33.37 11.17
N LEU A 1060 -8.26 33.96 11.02
CA LEU A 1060 -9.48 33.51 11.72
C LEU A 1060 -9.74 31.99 11.57
N PRO A 1061 -9.52 31.35 10.39
CA PRO A 1061 -9.64 29.90 10.24
C PRO A 1061 -8.79 29.08 11.21
N ALA A 1062 -7.55 29.50 11.49
CA ALA A 1062 -6.64 28.79 12.40
C ALA A 1062 -7.13 28.84 13.86
N ALA A 1063 -7.88 29.88 14.21
CA ALA A 1063 -8.56 30.03 15.49
C ALA A 1063 -9.96 29.40 15.55
N GLY A 1064 -10.39 28.71 14.48
CA GLY A 1064 -11.72 28.10 14.39
C GLY A 1064 -12.86 29.10 14.24
N ILE A 1065 -12.59 30.27 13.65
CA ILE A 1065 -13.55 31.37 13.45
C ILE A 1065 -13.70 31.62 11.94
N VAL A 1066 -14.94 31.75 11.47
CA VAL A 1066 -15.24 32.04 10.06
C VAL A 1066 -15.36 33.55 9.88
N ALA A 1067 -14.52 34.15 9.03
CA ALA A 1067 -14.59 35.59 8.74
C ALA A 1067 -15.94 35.98 8.11
N LYS A 1068 -16.59 37.01 8.63
CA LYS A 1068 -17.83 37.55 8.06
C LYS A 1068 -17.52 38.29 6.76
N HIS A 1069 -17.97 37.75 5.63
CA HIS A 1069 -17.66 38.26 4.27
C HIS A 1069 -17.88 39.78 4.13
N GLN A 1070 -16.83 40.50 3.72
CA GLN A 1070 -16.98 41.69 2.86
C GLN A 1070 -16.66 41.30 1.41
N PRO A 1071 -17.36 41.86 0.40
CA PRO A 1071 -17.11 41.54 -1.00
C PRO A 1071 -15.72 42.03 -1.42
N THR A 1072 -14.83 41.11 -1.79
CA THR A 1072 -13.46 41.46 -2.21
C THR A 1072 -13.45 42.13 -3.58
N PRO A 1073 -12.74 43.27 -3.73
CA PRO A 1073 -12.23 43.72 -5.03
C PRO A 1073 -11.18 42.72 -5.53
N LYS A 1074 -11.08 42.54 -6.85
CA LYS A 1074 -10.04 41.74 -7.49
C LYS A 1074 -8.65 42.28 -7.12
N GLU A 1075 -7.82 41.49 -6.45
CA GLU A 1075 -6.41 41.81 -6.26
C GLU A 1075 -5.48 40.71 -6.77
N GLU A 1076 -4.45 41.18 -7.47
CA GLU A 1076 -3.31 40.46 -8.04
C GLU A 1076 -2.36 40.02 -6.91
N ILE A 1077 -1.96 38.75 -6.89
CA ILE A 1077 -0.95 38.25 -5.94
C ILE A 1077 0.39 38.18 -6.65
N SER A 1078 1.35 38.96 -6.17
CA SER A 1078 2.75 38.94 -6.59
C SER A 1078 3.47 37.67 -6.12
N THR A 1079 4.18 37.00 -7.02
CA THR A 1079 5.12 35.92 -6.70
C THR A 1079 6.55 36.46 -6.74
N ASN A 1080 7.33 36.20 -5.68
CA ASN A 1080 8.76 36.50 -5.66
C ASN A 1080 9.53 35.38 -6.39
N GLY A 1081 9.77 35.61 -7.67
CA GLY A 1081 10.65 34.82 -8.54
C GLY A 1081 10.73 35.52 -9.89
N SER A 1082 11.84 36.21 -10.14
CA SER A 1082 12.23 36.95 -11.36
C SER A 1082 11.24 36.96 -12.54
N ASN A 1083 10.65 38.14 -12.80
CA ASN A 1083 10.06 38.62 -14.06
C ASN A 1083 9.69 37.54 -15.11
N ALA A 1084 8.59 36.84 -14.88
CA ALA A 1084 7.75 36.32 -15.95
C ALA A 1084 6.33 36.82 -15.70
N SER A 1085 5.81 37.61 -16.63
CA SER A 1085 4.46 38.15 -16.64
C SER A 1085 3.41 37.08 -16.35
N THR A 1086 2.57 37.31 -15.34
CA THR A 1086 1.32 36.60 -15.11
C THR A 1086 0.34 36.95 -16.23
N GLU A 1087 0.54 36.39 -17.43
CA GLU A 1087 -0.51 36.34 -18.42
C GLU A 1087 -1.52 35.30 -17.97
N THR A 1088 -2.70 35.75 -17.54
CA THR A 1088 -3.90 34.92 -17.47
C THR A 1088 -4.20 34.44 -18.88
N LEU A 1089 -3.70 33.26 -19.25
CA LEU A 1089 -3.99 32.64 -20.55
C LEU A 1089 -5.50 32.33 -20.61
N GLU A 1090 -6.28 33.21 -21.24
CA GLU A 1090 -7.69 32.97 -21.56
C GLU A 1090 -7.80 31.91 -22.66
N PHE A 1091 -7.77 30.64 -22.28
CA PHE A 1091 -8.12 29.56 -23.19
C PHE A 1091 -9.63 29.55 -23.44
N LYS A 1092 -10.04 29.25 -24.68
CA LYS A 1092 -11.44 28.99 -25.01
C LYS A 1092 -11.92 27.80 -24.17
N LYS A 1093 -12.74 28.06 -23.14
CA LYS A 1093 -13.25 26.98 -22.28
C LYS A 1093 -14.06 25.99 -23.12
N ASN A 1094 -13.74 24.71 -22.97
CA ASN A 1094 -14.56 23.62 -23.49
C ASN A 1094 -15.97 23.71 -22.91
N LYS A 1095 -16.94 23.10 -23.60
CA LYS A 1095 -18.30 23.03 -23.08
C LYS A 1095 -18.29 22.16 -21.81
N LEU A 1096 -18.64 22.74 -20.66
CA LEU A 1096 -18.81 21.99 -19.42
C LEU A 1096 -20.19 21.30 -19.37
N VAL A 1097 -20.22 20.03 -18.99
CA VAL A 1097 -21.44 19.24 -18.79
C VAL A 1097 -21.39 18.57 -17.42
N GLN A 1098 -22.28 18.97 -16.51
CA GLN A 1098 -22.44 18.32 -15.22
C GLN A 1098 -23.34 17.09 -15.36
N ILE A 1099 -22.84 15.93 -14.96
CA ILE A 1099 -23.55 14.65 -14.96
C ILE A 1099 -24.38 14.55 -13.67
N LYS A 1100 -25.68 14.85 -13.77
CA LYS A 1100 -26.63 14.74 -12.63
C LYS A 1100 -27.31 13.37 -12.54
N ASP A 1101 -27.50 12.73 -13.70
CA ASP A 1101 -28.08 11.39 -13.82
C ASP A 1101 -27.18 10.57 -14.74
N VAL A 1102 -26.44 9.64 -14.16
CA VAL A 1102 -25.47 8.79 -14.89
C VAL A 1102 -26.19 7.86 -15.87
N ARG A 1103 -27.41 7.41 -15.56
CA ARG A 1103 -28.19 6.54 -16.45
C ARG A 1103 -28.63 7.31 -17.70
N ALA A 1104 -29.22 8.50 -17.51
CA ALA A 1104 -29.62 9.35 -18.64
C ALA A 1104 -28.41 9.79 -19.47
N PHE A 1105 -27.30 10.12 -18.79
CA PHE A 1105 -26.03 10.46 -19.42
C PHE A 1105 -25.52 9.35 -20.33
N LYS A 1106 -25.36 8.12 -19.81
CA LYS A 1106 -24.88 6.98 -20.59
C LYS A 1106 -25.81 6.63 -21.74
N ALA A 1107 -27.14 6.72 -21.54
CA ALA A 1107 -28.12 6.51 -22.60
C ALA A 1107 -28.04 7.54 -23.74
N SER A 1108 -27.43 8.70 -23.51
CA SER A 1108 -27.27 9.77 -24.50
C SER A 1108 -26.01 9.68 -25.34
N LEU A 1109 -25.06 8.82 -24.96
CA LEU A 1109 -23.74 8.72 -25.59
C LEU A 1109 -23.60 7.44 -26.42
N PRO A 1110 -22.80 7.46 -27.50
CA PRO A 1110 -22.46 6.24 -28.22
C PRO A 1110 -21.57 5.33 -27.37
N LEU A 1111 -21.51 4.06 -27.75
CA LEU A 1111 -20.60 3.07 -27.18
C LEU A 1111 -19.47 2.78 -28.17
N SER A 1112 -18.28 2.50 -27.64
CA SER A 1112 -17.14 2.07 -28.43
C SER A 1112 -17.42 0.74 -29.15
N ALA A 1113 -16.60 0.44 -30.17
CA ALA A 1113 -16.44 -0.94 -30.60
C ALA A 1113 -15.97 -1.82 -29.42
N GLY A 1114 -16.34 -3.09 -29.45
CA GLY A 1114 -15.77 -4.07 -28.51
C GLY A 1114 -14.35 -4.47 -28.91
N PRO A 1115 -13.60 -5.15 -28.03
CA PRO A 1115 -12.30 -5.70 -28.36
C PRO A 1115 -12.36 -6.60 -29.61
N VAL A 1116 -11.37 -6.45 -30.50
CA VAL A 1116 -11.23 -7.29 -31.70
C VAL A 1116 -9.95 -8.15 -31.59
N PRO A 1117 -10.01 -9.45 -31.90
CA PRO A 1117 -8.82 -10.30 -32.02
C PRO A 1117 -7.78 -9.73 -33.00
N VAL A 1118 -6.50 -9.73 -32.63
CA VAL A 1118 -5.42 -9.29 -33.53
C VAL A 1118 -4.96 -10.40 -34.50
N LYS A 1119 -5.32 -11.64 -34.22
CA LYS A 1119 -5.06 -12.86 -35.03
C LYS A 1119 -6.31 -13.74 -35.02
N ASP A 1120 -6.48 -14.59 -36.03
CA ASP A 1120 -7.56 -15.57 -36.00
C ASP A 1120 -7.26 -16.61 -34.90
N ILE A 1121 -8.28 -16.97 -34.11
CA ILE A 1121 -8.10 -17.91 -33.00
C ILE A 1121 -7.62 -19.29 -33.46
N THR A 1122 -7.95 -19.69 -34.69
CA THR A 1122 -7.52 -20.97 -35.27
C THR A 1122 -6.01 -21.05 -35.48
N GLU A 1123 -5.30 -19.91 -35.53
CA GLU A 1123 -3.84 -19.88 -35.63
C GLU A 1123 -3.14 -20.44 -34.39
N PHE A 1124 -3.84 -20.50 -33.24
CA PHE A 1124 -3.30 -21.05 -32.01
C PHE A 1124 -3.58 -22.55 -31.86
N GLU A 1125 -4.43 -23.14 -32.72
CA GLU A 1125 -4.81 -24.55 -32.64
C GLU A 1125 -3.62 -25.48 -32.89
N GLU A 1126 -3.42 -26.44 -31.99
CA GLU A 1126 -2.43 -27.49 -32.17
C GLU A 1126 -3.09 -28.71 -32.82
N LEU A 1127 -2.94 -28.83 -34.14
CA LEU A 1127 -3.61 -29.82 -34.98
C LEU A 1127 -2.90 -31.20 -35.05
N GLU A 1128 -1.98 -31.52 -34.14
CA GLU A 1128 -1.36 -32.85 -34.16
C GLU A 1128 -2.43 -33.96 -34.11
N PRO A 1129 -2.30 -35.02 -34.93
CA PRO A 1129 -3.32 -36.02 -35.07
C PRO A 1129 -3.59 -36.69 -33.72
N LYS A 1130 -4.88 -36.77 -33.36
CA LYS A 1130 -5.38 -37.53 -32.21
C LYS A 1130 -4.92 -38.99 -32.38
N LEU A 1131 -3.85 -39.38 -31.67
CA LEU A 1131 -3.40 -40.77 -31.58
C LEU A 1131 -4.31 -41.59 -30.67
#